data_AF-A0A8H4LJI3-F1
#
_entry.id   AF-A0A8H4LJI3-F1
#
_cell.length_a   1.000
_cell.length_b   1.000
_cell.length_c   1.000
_cell.angle_alpha   90.00
_cell.angle_beta   90.00
_cell.angle_gamma   90.00
#
_symmetry.space_group_name_H-M   'P 1'
#
loop_
_entity.id
_entity.type
_entity.pdbx_description
1 polymer ?
#
loop_
_entity_poly.entity_id
_entity_poly.type
_entity_poly.pdbx_seq_one_letter_code
_entity_poly.pdbx_strand_id
1 'polypeptide(L)'
;MSFGAGAEVWAAGVAAGLTGDVFVDPMETIITRVQSPAYTTRYKSLDGRLKGTLFLGLYQGFGPTLVAGIPSSAAFFAVYEGMKSAFQDMQADGYLQELPPSAVHVASSGAAELVHCAISNPAEVLKQNAQVQQGSATPKPLGWYTLQVFRTFARHPSKLWTGYSALLASNLPGTCITFGLYEYIKERLLNSLSKNGQQATALMQVQVSALSAGLAGGFTSRPDQRPDAHGSRKRRRAERFEAEELLNDTSDDFPGSFDGDGIYDILDDLLDAYFSHIQPWIPMINMRDFRARARRDNDHALKVVLQAMAVACLRYVERDGELLPTDYVTTETRRLRRLVLLDALDGLTVENLQALTMIAFTDIGDGNLDKAWPIIGSLTRTVEYMELSVETEDRQQRPAVLPSPSCLSPPVEWVEEEERRRVFWNIFILDRSETSSLFVSELTSLDSHLWSRAADVCRRLPICGGRWFEDDPAVTPYFGIWDRSRARIGNSITFLPGHYRALLTRLREKMQIQNFKVLRLEVKALPTKIDFKNRHEVSNWLTRFKELDLRLVHWKMYLPQQWKDSGVSRETMPGVMDPNMTVANATHNISLILLHQRIAYPDAELGGIRLPSLCSADTCYTAAIETANITTKYLEGASHKWPVSPQLGICAFAQSIHAITSRP
;
A
#
# COMPACT_ATOMS: atom_id res chain seq x y z
N MET A 1 26.53 47.07 -16.43
CA MET A 1 25.33 46.47 -15.80
C MET A 1 24.10 46.96 -16.55
N SER A 2 23.58 46.17 -17.50
CA SER A 2 22.34 46.51 -18.20
C SER A 2 21.17 45.96 -17.40
N PHE A 3 20.53 46.82 -16.59
CA PHE A 3 19.34 46.46 -15.80
C PHE A 3 18.04 46.38 -16.63
N GLY A 4 18.06 46.73 -17.93
CA GLY A 4 16.86 46.86 -18.76
C GLY A 4 16.23 45.53 -19.19
N ALA A 5 17.02 44.60 -19.75
CA ALA A 5 16.50 43.32 -20.23
C ALA A 5 16.22 42.32 -19.10
N GLY A 6 16.88 42.47 -17.95
CA GLY A 6 16.60 41.67 -16.77
C GLY A 6 15.20 41.96 -16.22
N ALA A 7 14.88 43.25 -16.02
CA ALA A 7 13.69 43.69 -15.27
C ALA A 7 12.36 43.08 -15.79
N GLU A 8 12.22 42.91 -17.11
CA GLU A 8 11.04 42.28 -17.72
C GLU A 8 10.93 40.79 -17.35
N VAL A 9 12.06 40.07 -17.28
CA VAL A 9 12.11 38.66 -16.86
C VAL A 9 11.76 38.52 -15.38
N TRP A 10 12.25 39.42 -14.53
CA TRP A 10 11.89 39.44 -13.10
C TRP A 10 10.40 39.74 -12.91
N ALA A 11 9.87 40.72 -13.64
CA ALA A 11 8.46 41.07 -13.59
C ALA A 11 7.57 39.91 -14.05
N ALA A 12 7.94 39.22 -15.13
CA ALA A 12 7.23 38.04 -15.63
C ALA A 12 7.28 36.88 -14.62
N GLY A 13 8.44 36.62 -14.00
CA GLY A 13 8.59 35.58 -12.97
C GLY A 13 7.75 35.86 -11.72
N VAL A 14 7.76 37.10 -11.24
CA VAL A 14 6.91 37.55 -10.13
C VAL A 14 5.44 37.41 -10.49
N ALA A 15 5.03 37.88 -11.68
CA ALA A 15 3.63 37.79 -12.12
C ALA A 15 3.15 36.33 -12.24
N ALA A 16 3.99 35.43 -12.77
CA ALA A 16 3.67 34.01 -12.87
C ALA A 16 3.52 33.36 -11.49
N GLY A 17 4.44 33.61 -10.56
CA GLY A 17 4.37 33.10 -9.19
C GLY A 17 3.12 33.57 -8.46
N LEU A 18 2.86 34.88 -8.48
CA LEU A 18 1.66 35.45 -7.86
C LEU A 18 0.36 34.93 -8.47
N THR A 19 0.34 34.68 -9.79
CA THR A 19 -0.84 34.09 -10.45
C THR A 19 -1.07 32.66 -9.96
N GLY A 20 -0.02 31.85 -9.85
CA GLY A 20 -0.09 30.51 -9.27
C GLY A 20 -0.64 30.53 -7.85
N ASP A 21 -0.08 31.41 -7.00
CA ASP A 21 -0.50 31.57 -5.61
C ASP A 21 -1.98 31.94 -5.50
N VAL A 22 -2.51 32.80 -6.37
CA VAL A 22 -3.95 33.16 -6.37
C VAL A 22 -4.84 31.92 -6.61
N PHE A 23 -4.46 31.00 -7.49
CA PHE A 23 -5.28 29.81 -7.77
C PHE A 23 -5.13 28.74 -6.69
N VAL A 24 -3.97 28.66 -6.05
CA VAL A 24 -3.63 27.60 -5.09
C VAL A 24 -4.04 27.96 -3.65
N ASP A 25 -4.02 29.24 -3.28
CA ASP A 25 -4.30 29.72 -1.91
C ASP A 25 -5.66 29.24 -1.32
N PRO A 26 -6.76 29.16 -2.10
CA PRO A 26 -8.01 28.60 -1.59
C PRO A 26 -7.90 27.13 -1.20
N MET A 27 -7.15 26.34 -1.97
CA MET A 27 -6.92 24.92 -1.72
C MET A 27 -6.04 24.73 -0.49
N GLU A 28 -4.94 25.46 -0.39
CA GLU A 28 -4.06 25.44 0.78
C GLU A 28 -4.81 25.82 2.05
N THR A 29 -5.67 26.84 2.00
CA THR A 29 -6.48 27.23 3.17
C THR A 29 -7.38 26.10 3.64
N ILE A 30 -7.97 25.32 2.73
CA ILE A 30 -8.78 24.15 3.07
C ILE A 30 -7.89 23.06 3.71
N ILE A 31 -6.75 22.74 3.10
CA ILE A 31 -5.80 21.73 3.60
C ILE A 31 -5.33 22.10 5.01
N THR A 32 -4.86 23.32 5.22
CA THR A 32 -4.40 23.83 6.53
C THR A 32 -5.50 23.73 7.59
N ARG A 33 -6.76 24.01 7.23
CA ARG A 33 -7.90 23.89 8.17
C ARG A 33 -8.23 22.45 8.51
N VAL A 34 -8.17 21.54 7.54
CA VAL A 34 -8.39 20.10 7.72
C VAL A 34 -7.29 19.49 8.58
N GLN A 35 -6.04 19.90 8.38
CA GLN A 35 -4.89 19.45 9.16
C GLN A 35 -4.79 20.11 10.54
N SER A 36 -5.60 21.14 10.81
CA SER A 36 -5.55 21.84 12.09
C SER A 36 -6.03 20.94 13.26
N PRO A 37 -5.36 20.95 14.42
CA PRO A 37 -5.78 20.17 15.59
C PRO A 37 -7.21 20.52 16.09
N ALA A 38 -7.69 21.72 15.76
CA ALA A 38 -9.02 22.20 16.10
C ALA A 38 -10.08 21.84 15.05
N TYR A 39 -9.76 20.99 14.07
CA TYR A 39 -10.67 20.65 12.97
C TYR A 39 -12.01 20.08 13.46
N THR A 40 -11.96 19.12 14.38
CA THR A 40 -13.14 18.44 14.92
C THR A 40 -14.05 19.36 15.72
N THR A 41 -13.51 20.40 16.35
CA THR A 41 -14.28 21.34 17.19
C THR A 41 -14.80 22.54 16.39
N ARG A 42 -13.98 23.07 15.45
CA ARG A 42 -14.28 24.31 14.71
C ARG A 42 -14.95 24.09 13.36
N TYR A 43 -14.58 23.03 12.63
CA TYR A 43 -15.04 22.79 11.26
C TYR A 43 -15.96 21.59 11.12
N LYS A 44 -16.12 20.79 12.19
CA LYS A 44 -17.07 19.68 12.27
C LYS A 44 -18.17 19.99 13.29
N SER A 45 -19.41 19.66 12.97
CA SER A 45 -20.52 19.63 13.94
C SER A 45 -20.40 18.38 14.82
N LEU A 46 -21.08 18.38 15.98
CA LEU A 46 -21.17 17.20 16.85
C LEU A 46 -21.74 15.98 16.11
N ASP A 47 -22.59 16.23 15.10
CA ASP A 47 -23.19 15.21 14.21
C ASP A 47 -22.28 14.78 13.06
N GLY A 48 -21.04 15.26 13.03
CA GLY A 48 -20.05 14.90 12.01
C GLY A 48 -20.13 15.68 10.69
N ARG A 49 -21.11 16.56 10.50
CA ARG A 49 -21.24 17.42 9.30
C ARG A 49 -20.15 18.50 9.24
N LEU A 50 -19.68 18.84 8.04
CA LEU A 50 -18.80 19.98 7.83
C LEU A 50 -19.59 21.28 8.03
N LYS A 51 -19.04 22.20 8.82
CA LYS A 51 -19.59 23.55 8.96
C LYS A 51 -19.18 24.38 7.75
N GLY A 52 -20.09 25.21 7.22
CA GLY A 52 -19.79 26.15 6.12
C GLY A 52 -18.62 27.10 6.43
N THR A 53 -18.25 27.24 7.70
CA THR A 53 -17.05 27.93 8.17
C THR A 53 -15.74 27.40 7.58
N LEU A 54 -15.71 26.16 7.08
CA LEU A 54 -14.55 25.58 6.39
C LEU A 54 -14.25 26.32 5.06
N PHE A 55 -15.29 26.79 4.37
CA PHE A 55 -15.18 27.40 3.03
C PHE A 55 -15.26 28.94 3.04
N LEU A 56 -15.42 29.55 4.21
CA LEU A 56 -15.47 31.02 4.34
C LEU A 56 -14.06 31.60 4.51
N GLY A 57 -13.77 32.70 3.81
CA GLY A 57 -12.49 33.40 3.92
C GLY A 57 -11.30 32.56 3.45
N LEU A 58 -11.37 32.05 2.22
CA LEU A 58 -10.34 31.17 1.63
C LEU A 58 -9.03 31.90 1.26
N TYR A 59 -9.02 33.23 1.19
CA TYR A 59 -7.83 34.05 0.95
C TYR A 59 -7.26 34.68 2.23
N GLN A 60 -7.61 34.12 3.38
CA GLN A 60 -7.23 34.67 4.67
C GLN A 60 -5.74 34.45 4.92
N GLY A 61 -4.97 35.54 5.04
CA GLY A 61 -3.51 35.44 5.20
C GLY A 61 -2.71 35.63 3.92
N PHE A 62 -3.38 35.80 2.77
CA PHE A 62 -2.72 35.96 1.47
C PHE A 62 -1.86 37.24 1.33
N GLY A 63 -2.28 38.33 1.98
CA GLY A 63 -1.62 39.64 1.87
C GLY A 63 -0.12 39.64 2.21
N PRO A 64 0.31 39.12 3.38
CA PRO A 64 1.72 38.96 3.70
C PRO A 64 2.54 38.18 2.66
N THR A 65 1.97 37.11 2.10
CA THR A 65 2.63 36.31 1.06
C THR A 65 2.86 37.11 -0.22
N LEU A 66 1.87 37.91 -0.66
CA LEU A 66 2.04 38.83 -1.80
C LEU A 66 3.17 39.84 -1.56
N VAL A 67 3.23 40.43 -0.35
CA VAL A 67 4.23 41.46 -0.02
C VAL A 67 5.63 40.87 0.10
N ALA A 68 5.76 39.65 0.64
CA ALA A 68 7.05 38.98 0.79
C ALA A 68 7.52 38.26 -0.49
N GLY A 69 6.60 37.89 -1.39
CA GLY A 69 6.92 37.14 -2.60
C GLY A 69 7.87 37.90 -3.54
N ILE A 70 7.66 39.21 -3.71
CA ILE A 70 8.52 40.07 -4.54
C ILE A 70 9.95 40.14 -4.00
N PRO A 71 10.22 40.57 -2.74
CA PRO A 71 11.58 40.62 -2.22
C PRO A 71 12.23 39.24 -2.08
N SER A 72 11.46 38.19 -1.80
CA SER A 72 11.97 36.82 -1.72
C SER A 72 12.46 36.31 -3.08
N SER A 73 11.69 36.56 -4.14
CA SER A 73 12.08 36.24 -5.52
C SER A 73 13.26 37.11 -5.98
N ALA A 74 13.25 38.40 -5.61
CA ALA A 74 14.33 39.33 -5.87
C ALA A 74 15.67 38.81 -5.30
N ALA A 75 15.65 38.40 -4.03
CA ALA A 75 16.82 37.88 -3.34
C ALA A 75 17.30 36.54 -3.90
N PHE A 76 16.38 35.63 -4.26
CA PHE A 76 16.71 34.33 -4.86
C PHE A 76 17.63 34.49 -6.06
N PHE A 77 17.17 35.20 -7.10
CA PHE A 77 17.94 35.34 -8.33
C PHE A 77 19.20 36.21 -8.14
N ALA A 78 19.18 37.19 -7.23
CA ALA A 78 20.36 38.01 -6.95
C ALA A 78 21.49 37.17 -6.32
N VAL A 79 21.14 36.32 -5.34
CA VAL A 79 22.07 35.38 -4.72
C VAL A 79 22.51 34.31 -5.71
N TYR A 80 21.57 33.79 -6.51
CA TYR A 80 21.86 32.80 -7.54
C TYR A 80 22.89 33.30 -8.57
N GLU A 81 22.67 34.46 -9.17
CA GLU A 81 23.59 35.04 -10.17
C GLU A 81 24.91 35.49 -9.53
N GLY A 82 24.87 36.03 -8.30
CA GLY A 82 26.07 36.40 -7.56
C GLY A 82 26.95 35.19 -7.24
N MET A 83 26.34 34.10 -6.73
CA MET A 83 27.05 32.86 -6.40
C MET A 83 27.60 32.17 -7.66
N LYS A 84 26.83 32.15 -8.74
CA LYS A 84 27.27 31.63 -10.03
C LYS A 84 28.47 32.40 -10.58
N SER A 85 28.43 33.73 -10.53
CA SER A 85 29.55 34.58 -10.96
C SER A 85 30.79 34.33 -10.11
N ALA A 86 30.63 34.24 -8.79
CA ALA A 86 31.73 33.95 -7.88
C ALA A 86 32.38 32.57 -8.14
N PHE A 87 31.60 31.53 -8.43
CA PHE A 87 32.15 30.22 -8.80
C PHE A 87 32.92 30.27 -10.13
N GLN A 88 32.44 31.03 -11.11
CA GLN A 88 33.11 31.21 -12.40
C GLN A 88 34.43 31.97 -12.24
N ASP A 89 34.44 33.05 -11.44
CA ASP A 89 35.64 33.83 -11.14
C ASP A 89 36.69 32.99 -10.38
N MET A 90 36.27 32.22 -9.37
CA MET A 90 37.17 31.33 -8.61
C MET A 90 37.75 30.18 -9.44
N GLN A 91 37.02 29.69 -10.44
CA GLN A 91 37.53 28.71 -11.40
C GLN A 91 38.52 29.35 -12.38
N ALA A 92 38.23 30.56 -12.88
CA ALA A 92 39.11 31.31 -13.76
C ALA A 92 40.45 31.69 -13.09
N ASP A 93 40.41 32.05 -11.81
CA ASP A 93 41.58 32.39 -11.00
C ASP A 93 42.36 31.15 -10.49
N GLY A 94 41.87 29.94 -10.77
CA GLY A 94 42.53 28.68 -10.42
C GLY A 94 42.44 28.27 -8.94
N TYR A 95 41.58 28.92 -8.15
CA TYR A 95 41.34 28.55 -6.73
C TYR A 95 40.46 27.31 -6.57
N LEU A 96 39.64 26.99 -7.58
CA LEU A 96 38.77 25.81 -7.61
C LEU A 96 39.03 24.97 -8.86
N GLN A 97 38.99 23.64 -8.69
CA GLN A 97 39.01 22.70 -9.82
C GLN A 97 37.73 22.89 -10.66
N GLU A 98 37.83 22.69 -11.99
CA GLU A 98 36.67 22.82 -12.89
C GLU A 98 35.54 21.87 -12.45
N LEU A 99 34.48 22.46 -11.89
CA LEU A 99 33.28 21.73 -11.50
C LEU A 99 32.37 21.57 -12.73
N PRO A 100 31.63 20.45 -12.84
CA PRO A 100 30.58 20.33 -13.83
C PRO A 100 29.62 21.52 -13.74
N PRO A 101 29.15 22.10 -14.86
CA PRO A 101 28.30 23.28 -14.79
C PRO A 101 27.02 23.03 -14.00
N SER A 102 26.44 21.83 -14.12
CA SER A 102 25.28 21.40 -13.31
C SER A 102 25.53 21.51 -11.80
N ALA A 103 26.74 21.23 -11.32
CA ALA A 103 27.08 21.33 -9.90
C ALA A 103 27.13 22.78 -9.41
N VAL A 104 27.64 23.69 -10.25
CA VAL A 104 27.64 25.14 -9.97
C VAL A 104 26.20 25.66 -9.85
N HIS A 105 25.32 25.24 -10.76
CA HIS A 105 23.91 25.64 -10.74
C HIS A 105 23.14 25.06 -9.53
N VAL A 106 23.42 23.82 -9.13
CA VAL A 106 22.87 23.22 -7.90
C VAL A 106 23.33 23.99 -6.67
N ALA A 107 24.63 24.28 -6.54
CA ALA A 107 25.15 25.01 -5.39
C ALA A 107 24.61 26.45 -5.31
N SER A 108 24.59 27.16 -6.44
CA SER A 108 24.05 28.53 -6.52
C SER A 108 22.54 28.58 -6.23
N SER A 109 21.77 27.63 -6.76
CA SER A 109 20.33 27.55 -6.49
C SER A 109 20.03 27.17 -5.03
N GLY A 110 20.81 26.27 -4.42
CA GLY A 110 20.69 25.95 -3.01
C GLY A 110 20.99 27.13 -2.08
N ALA A 111 22.03 27.91 -2.39
CA ALA A 111 22.35 29.14 -1.66
C ALA A 111 21.25 30.21 -1.79
N ALA A 112 20.68 30.34 -2.98
CA ALA A 112 19.56 31.23 -3.24
C ALA A 112 18.29 30.81 -2.47
N GLU A 113 17.97 29.52 -2.43
CA GLU A 113 16.82 28.98 -1.72
C GLU A 113 16.89 29.23 -0.21
N LEU A 114 18.09 29.16 0.39
CA LEU A 114 18.31 29.48 1.81
C LEU A 114 17.84 30.90 2.14
N VAL A 115 18.20 31.86 1.30
CA VAL A 115 17.86 33.28 1.48
C VAL A 115 16.39 33.53 1.15
N HIS A 116 15.88 32.91 0.08
CA HIS A 116 14.47 32.94 -0.28
C HIS A 116 13.58 32.49 0.89
N CYS A 117 13.81 31.28 1.41
CA CYS A 117 13.08 30.75 2.55
C CYS A 117 13.19 31.65 3.79
N ALA A 118 14.33 32.33 3.99
CA ALA A 118 14.52 33.20 5.15
C ALA A 118 13.65 34.47 5.08
N ILE A 119 13.40 34.97 3.87
CA ILE A 119 12.57 36.15 3.60
C ILE A 119 11.09 35.79 3.57
N SER A 120 10.73 34.62 3.02
CA SER A 120 9.33 34.17 2.90
C SER A 120 8.75 33.59 4.19
N ASN A 121 9.56 32.98 5.06
CA ASN A 121 9.05 32.28 6.26
C ASN A 121 8.16 33.16 7.18
N PRO A 122 8.48 34.43 7.47
CA PRO A 122 7.60 35.28 8.25
C PRO A 122 6.20 35.45 7.64
N ALA A 123 6.10 35.58 6.32
CA ALA A 123 4.82 35.70 5.63
C ALA A 123 4.02 34.40 5.70
N GLU A 124 4.68 33.26 5.53
CA GLU A 124 4.06 31.93 5.65
C GLU A 124 3.53 31.67 7.06
N VAL A 125 4.29 32.02 8.10
CA VAL A 125 3.82 31.89 9.50
C VAL A 125 2.61 32.78 9.76
N LEU A 126 2.58 34.01 9.21
CA LEU A 126 1.42 34.89 9.33
C LEU A 126 0.21 34.33 8.56
N LYS A 127 0.41 33.79 7.37
CA LYS A 127 -0.61 33.19 6.51
C LYS A 127 -1.25 31.98 7.20
N GLN A 128 -0.45 30.99 7.59
CA GLN A 128 -0.95 29.75 8.21
C GLN A 128 -1.70 30.00 9.52
N ASN A 129 -1.18 30.88 10.38
CA ASN A 129 -1.88 31.25 11.63
C ASN A 129 -3.17 32.02 11.35
N ALA A 130 -3.17 32.88 10.33
CA ALA A 130 -4.39 33.56 9.91
C ALA A 130 -5.41 32.54 9.40
N GLN A 131 -5.06 31.59 8.53
CA GLN A 131 -5.99 30.61 7.95
C GLN A 131 -6.76 29.78 8.99
N VAL A 132 -6.17 29.54 10.18
CA VAL A 132 -6.76 28.78 11.29
C VAL A 132 -7.58 29.64 12.27
N GLN A 133 -7.38 30.97 12.27
CA GLN A 133 -8.05 31.87 13.21
C GLN A 133 -9.44 32.27 12.70
N GLN A 134 -10.48 32.00 13.50
CA GLN A 134 -11.82 32.58 13.31
C GLN A 134 -12.42 33.00 14.65
N GLY A 135 -13.29 34.00 14.62
CA GLY A 135 -13.99 34.51 15.80
C GLY A 135 -15.37 35.06 15.46
N SER A 136 -16.40 34.53 16.14
CA SER A 136 -17.82 34.91 16.25
C SER A 136 -18.60 35.23 14.95
N ALA A 137 -19.92 35.09 15.00
CA ALA A 137 -20.88 35.22 13.89
C ALA A 137 -20.96 36.61 13.21
N THR A 138 -20.04 37.53 13.52
CA THR A 138 -20.02 38.89 12.97
C THR A 138 -19.03 38.99 11.81
N PRO A 139 -19.42 39.55 10.65
CA PRO A 139 -18.50 39.77 9.54
C PRO A 139 -17.38 40.72 9.96
N LYS A 140 -16.13 40.33 9.66
CA LYS A 140 -14.94 41.15 9.92
C LYS A 140 -14.40 41.72 8.60
N PRO A 141 -13.76 42.90 8.62
CA PRO A 141 -13.14 43.47 7.44
C PRO A 141 -11.99 42.58 6.93
N LEU A 142 -11.71 42.67 5.62
CA LEU A 142 -10.64 41.93 4.96
C LEU A 142 -9.30 42.18 5.67
N GLY A 143 -8.53 41.12 5.94
CA GLY A 143 -7.23 41.21 6.60
C GLY A 143 -7.27 41.39 8.13
N TRP A 144 -8.46 41.46 8.76
CA TRP A 144 -8.59 41.59 10.22
C TRP A 144 -7.82 40.51 10.99
N TYR A 145 -7.99 39.24 10.62
CA TYR A 145 -7.34 38.12 11.29
C TYR A 145 -5.82 38.15 11.07
N THR A 146 -5.37 38.47 9.86
CA THR A 146 -3.94 38.65 9.56
C THR A 146 -3.32 39.74 10.43
N LEU A 147 -4.01 40.88 10.61
CA LEU A 147 -3.55 41.96 11.48
C LEU A 147 -3.54 41.55 12.96
N GLN A 148 -4.51 40.75 13.39
CA GLN A 148 -4.56 40.21 14.74
C GLN A 148 -3.40 39.25 15.03
N VAL A 149 -3.09 38.34 14.09
CA VAL A 149 -1.91 37.47 14.16
C VAL A 149 -0.64 38.31 14.20
N PHE A 150 -0.50 39.28 13.29
CA PHE A 150 0.67 40.17 13.24
C PHE A 150 0.91 40.90 14.58
N ARG A 151 -0.14 41.46 15.20
CA ARG A 151 -0.06 42.08 16.53
C ARG A 151 0.32 41.11 17.63
N THR A 152 -0.05 39.84 17.51
CA THR A 152 0.32 38.78 18.46
C THR A 152 1.83 38.50 18.39
N PHE A 153 2.38 38.44 17.17
CA PHE A 153 3.81 38.23 16.94
C PHE A 153 4.66 39.49 17.14
N ALA A 154 4.06 40.69 17.13
CA ALA A 154 4.78 41.95 17.36
C ALA A 154 5.55 41.99 18.70
N ARG A 155 5.08 41.25 19.72
CA ARG A 155 5.78 41.12 21.02
C ARG A 155 7.01 40.20 20.97
N HIS A 156 7.05 39.26 20.03
CA HIS A 156 8.13 38.29 19.86
C HIS A 156 8.39 38.04 18.36
N PRO A 157 9.02 39.00 17.66
CA PRO A 157 9.18 38.94 16.21
C PRO A 157 10.04 37.76 15.74
N SER A 158 10.98 37.29 16.57
CA SER A 158 11.82 36.12 16.26
C SER A 158 11.03 34.83 16.04
N LYS A 159 9.82 34.73 16.60
CA LYS A 159 8.94 33.56 16.39
C LYS A 159 8.41 33.48 14.96
N LEU A 160 8.54 34.52 14.14
CA LEU A 160 8.17 34.47 12.73
C LEU A 160 9.09 33.57 11.90
N TRP A 161 10.25 33.16 12.43
CA TRP A 161 11.15 32.19 11.79
C TRP A 161 10.95 30.75 12.27
N THR A 162 9.94 30.48 13.10
CA THR A 162 9.60 29.10 13.45
C THR A 162 9.17 28.34 12.21
N GLY A 163 9.74 27.16 11.99
CA GLY A 163 9.46 26.36 10.79
C GLY A 163 10.43 26.58 9.62
N TYR A 164 11.39 27.51 9.70
CA TYR A 164 12.35 27.77 8.62
C TYR A 164 13.09 26.51 8.16
N SER A 165 13.57 25.67 9.09
CA SER A 165 14.26 24.42 8.74
C SER A 165 13.34 23.42 8.05
N ALA A 166 12.05 23.39 8.39
CA ALA A 166 11.07 22.52 7.75
C ALA A 166 10.69 23.01 6.35
N LEU A 167 10.50 24.33 6.19
CA LEU A 167 10.27 24.98 4.89
C LEU A 167 11.48 24.79 3.95
N LEU A 168 12.69 24.96 4.50
CA LEU A 168 13.91 24.73 3.75
C LEU A 168 14.05 23.25 3.35
N ALA A 169 13.78 22.32 4.27
CA ALA A 169 13.85 20.89 3.98
C ALA A 169 12.82 20.44 2.92
N SER A 170 11.67 21.12 2.80
CA SER A 170 10.70 20.84 1.74
C SER A 170 11.11 21.42 0.39
N ASN A 171 11.66 22.64 0.36
CA ASN A 171 11.90 23.35 -0.89
C ASN A 171 13.27 23.07 -1.51
N LEU A 172 14.31 22.98 -0.67
CA LEU A 172 15.71 22.90 -1.10
C LEU A 172 16.02 21.70 -2.01
N PRO A 173 15.54 20.46 -1.75
CA PRO A 173 15.77 19.34 -2.66
C PRO A 173 15.16 19.61 -4.03
N GLY A 174 13.98 20.21 -4.08
CA GLY A 174 13.29 20.43 -5.34
C GLY A 174 13.88 21.53 -6.19
N THR A 175 14.30 22.63 -5.57
CA THR A 175 15.04 23.67 -6.26
C THR A 175 16.35 23.10 -6.84
N CYS A 176 17.13 22.37 -6.04
CA CYS A 176 18.40 21.78 -6.49
C CYS A 176 18.21 20.81 -7.67
N ILE A 177 17.22 19.92 -7.59
CA ILE A 177 16.93 18.96 -8.67
C ILE A 177 16.49 19.70 -9.93
N THR A 178 15.62 20.71 -9.81
CA THR A 178 15.11 21.47 -10.95
C THR A 178 16.24 22.16 -11.71
N PHE A 179 17.11 22.88 -11.01
CA PHE A 179 18.22 23.60 -11.63
C PHE A 179 19.29 22.65 -12.16
N GLY A 180 19.59 21.57 -11.45
CA GLY A 180 20.54 20.55 -11.92
C GLY A 180 20.06 19.83 -13.18
N LEU A 181 18.78 19.43 -13.20
CA LEU A 181 18.17 18.75 -14.34
C LEU A 181 17.98 19.67 -15.55
N TYR A 182 17.56 20.92 -15.31
CA TYR A 182 17.43 21.92 -16.36
C TYR A 182 18.74 22.10 -17.11
N GLU A 183 19.85 22.32 -16.40
CA GLU A 183 21.16 22.53 -17.04
C GLU A 183 21.69 21.25 -17.69
N TYR A 184 21.51 20.09 -17.06
CA TYR A 184 21.90 18.81 -17.66
C TYR A 184 21.18 18.55 -19.00
N ILE A 185 19.87 18.74 -19.04
CA ILE A 185 19.07 18.54 -20.26
C ILE A 185 19.44 19.59 -21.31
N LYS A 186 19.58 20.86 -20.89
CA LYS A 186 19.95 21.97 -21.76
C LYS A 186 21.31 21.73 -22.41
N GLU A 187 22.32 21.29 -21.67
CA GLU A 187 23.64 20.94 -22.22
C GLU A 187 23.56 19.80 -23.23
N ARG A 188 22.86 18.71 -22.92
CA ARG A 188 22.68 17.58 -23.85
C ARG A 188 22.01 18.03 -25.15
N LEU A 189 21.00 18.88 -25.05
CA LEU A 189 20.22 19.33 -26.19
C LEU A 189 20.99 20.35 -27.05
N LEU A 190 21.70 21.30 -26.42
CA LEU A 190 22.59 22.22 -27.12
C LEU A 190 23.75 21.48 -27.82
N ASN A 191 24.32 20.46 -27.17
CA ASN A 191 25.35 19.62 -27.77
C ASN A 191 24.81 18.80 -28.95
N SER A 192 23.58 18.30 -28.87
CA SER A 192 22.92 17.58 -29.97
C SER A 192 22.61 18.51 -31.16
N LEU A 193 22.14 19.73 -30.89
CA LEU A 193 21.85 20.73 -31.92
C LEU A 193 23.12 21.25 -32.60
N SER A 194 24.19 21.48 -31.83
CA SER A 194 25.50 21.87 -32.36
C SER A 194 26.07 20.79 -33.29
N LYS A 195 25.95 19.51 -32.93
CA LYS A 195 26.33 18.38 -33.81
C LYS A 195 25.51 18.31 -35.10
N ASN A 196 24.25 18.74 -35.07
CA ASN A 196 23.35 18.75 -36.22
C ASN A 196 23.37 20.07 -37.02
N GLY A 197 24.23 21.03 -36.64
CA GLY A 197 24.34 22.34 -37.32
C GLY A 197 23.09 23.22 -37.19
N GLN A 198 22.17 22.92 -36.27
CA GLN A 198 20.91 23.66 -36.08
C GLN A 198 21.02 24.67 -34.93
N GLN A 199 20.45 25.87 -35.11
CA GLN A 199 20.33 26.86 -34.04
C GLN A 199 19.15 26.53 -33.12
N ALA A 200 19.35 26.72 -31.81
CA ALA A 200 18.30 26.52 -30.82
C ALA A 200 17.22 27.62 -30.92
N THR A 201 16.02 27.27 -31.37
CA THR A 201 14.86 28.17 -31.42
C THR A 201 14.33 28.44 -30.00
N ALA A 202 13.85 29.66 -29.74
CA ALA A 202 13.26 30.05 -28.44
C ALA A 202 12.14 29.11 -27.96
N LEU A 203 11.34 28.57 -28.87
CA LEU A 203 10.28 27.60 -28.58
C LEU A 203 10.84 26.29 -28.00
N MET A 204 11.99 25.85 -28.49
CA MET A 204 12.68 24.64 -28.01
C MET A 204 13.24 24.86 -26.60
N GLN A 205 13.75 26.05 -26.29
CA GLN A 205 14.18 26.41 -24.93
C GLN A 205 13.01 26.40 -23.94
N VAL A 206 11.84 26.92 -24.33
CA VAL A 206 10.62 26.89 -23.50
C VAL A 206 10.15 25.46 -23.24
N GLN A 207 10.16 24.58 -24.27
CA GLN A 207 9.80 23.16 -24.11
C GLN A 207 10.75 22.43 -23.16
N VAL A 208 12.05 22.71 -23.24
CA VAL A 208 13.05 22.13 -22.34
C VAL A 208 12.84 22.61 -20.90
N SER A 209 12.62 23.91 -20.70
CA SER A 209 12.27 24.46 -19.38
C SER A 209 10.99 23.84 -18.80
N ALA A 210 9.98 23.62 -19.63
CA ALA A 210 8.72 23.00 -19.22
C ALA A 210 8.90 21.51 -18.86
N LEU A 211 9.68 20.77 -19.65
CA LEU A 211 9.99 19.36 -19.37
C LEU A 211 10.84 19.19 -18.11
N SER A 212 11.86 20.03 -17.91
CA SER A 212 12.67 19.99 -16.68
C SER A 212 11.87 20.36 -15.45
N ALA A 213 11.01 21.39 -15.54
CA ALA A 213 10.11 21.77 -14.45
C ALA A 213 9.08 20.69 -14.15
N GLY A 214 8.54 20.02 -15.19
CA GLY A 214 7.59 18.91 -15.04
C GLY A 214 8.22 17.66 -14.41
N LEU A 215 9.44 17.30 -14.82
CA LEU A 215 10.17 16.17 -14.24
C LEU A 215 10.57 16.46 -12.79
N ALA A 216 11.11 17.65 -12.50
CA ALA A 216 11.49 18.03 -11.15
C ALA A 216 10.26 18.19 -10.23
N GLY A 217 9.15 18.72 -10.76
CA GLY A 217 7.85 18.71 -10.09
C GLY A 217 7.39 17.30 -9.73
N GLY A 218 7.54 16.33 -10.63
CA GLY A 218 7.23 14.92 -10.38
C GLY A 218 8.13 14.23 -9.35
N PHE A 219 9.40 14.62 -9.25
CA PHE A 219 10.33 14.10 -8.23
C PHE A 219 10.15 14.74 -6.85
N THR A 220 9.52 15.92 -6.77
CA THR A 220 9.44 16.73 -5.55
C THR A 220 8.03 16.77 -4.97
N SER A 221 7.02 16.48 -5.78
CA SER A 221 5.68 16.16 -5.29
C SER A 221 5.78 14.92 -4.40
N ARG A 222 5.56 15.10 -3.09
CA ARG A 222 5.15 14.00 -2.21
C ARG A 222 4.04 13.21 -2.91
N PRO A 223 3.97 11.88 -2.76
CA PRO A 223 2.88 11.09 -3.32
C PRO A 223 1.61 11.38 -2.53
N ASP A 224 0.97 12.52 -2.82
CA ASP A 224 -0.40 12.81 -2.47
C ASP A 224 -1.22 12.84 -3.76
N GLN A 225 -2.17 11.91 -3.78
CA GLN A 225 -3.15 11.52 -4.78
C GLN A 225 -3.57 12.48 -5.92
N ARG A 226 -3.64 11.85 -7.12
CA ARG A 226 -4.60 11.98 -8.24
C ARG A 226 -4.56 13.23 -9.15
N PRO A 227 -4.44 13.02 -10.48
CA PRO A 227 -5.17 13.81 -11.46
C PRO A 227 -6.44 13.08 -11.91
N ASP A 228 -7.56 13.80 -11.86
CA ASP A 228 -8.87 13.33 -12.29
C ASP A 228 -8.93 13.03 -13.79
N ALA A 229 -9.67 11.96 -14.08
CA ALA A 229 -9.93 11.44 -15.40
C ALA A 229 -10.97 12.28 -16.16
N HIS A 230 -10.53 13.13 -17.09
CA HIS A 230 -11.36 13.62 -18.21
C HIS A 230 -10.53 13.64 -19.52
N GLY A 231 -9.97 12.48 -19.90
CA GLY A 231 -9.42 12.23 -21.23
C GLY A 231 -10.44 11.48 -22.10
N SER A 232 -10.89 12.12 -23.17
CA SER A 232 -11.92 11.62 -24.11
C SER A 232 -11.78 10.13 -24.46
N ARG A 233 -12.85 9.36 -24.22
CA ARG A 233 -13.01 7.90 -24.51
C ARG A 233 -12.53 7.48 -25.91
N LYS A 234 -12.44 8.40 -26.87
CA LYS A 234 -12.01 8.13 -28.24
C LYS A 234 -10.50 7.96 -28.39
N ARG A 235 -9.70 8.64 -27.55
CA ARG A 235 -8.23 8.55 -27.57
C ARG A 235 -7.75 7.26 -26.89
N ARG A 236 -8.38 6.86 -25.78
CA ARG A 236 -8.09 5.60 -25.09
C ARG A 236 -8.36 4.36 -25.95
N ARG A 237 -9.38 4.40 -26.82
CA ARG A 237 -9.68 3.28 -27.73
C ARG A 237 -8.65 3.16 -28.87
N ALA A 238 -8.09 4.28 -29.32
CA ALA A 238 -7.03 4.29 -30.33
C ALA A 238 -5.69 3.83 -29.74
N GLU A 239 -5.34 4.30 -28.54
CA GLU A 239 -4.13 3.85 -27.81
C GLU A 239 -4.22 2.36 -27.41
N ARG A 240 -5.43 1.84 -27.12
CA ARG A 240 -5.66 0.39 -26.90
C ARG A 240 -5.50 -0.43 -28.17
N PHE A 241 -5.97 0.07 -29.32
CA PHE A 241 -5.78 -0.58 -30.63
C PHE A 241 -4.30 -0.59 -31.03
N GLU A 242 -3.59 0.54 -30.88
CA GLU A 242 -2.15 0.62 -31.16
C GLU A 242 -1.33 -0.27 -30.21
N ALA A 243 -1.73 -0.41 -28.93
CA ALA A 243 -1.07 -1.32 -28.00
C ALA A 243 -1.36 -2.80 -28.29
N GLU A 244 -2.56 -3.16 -28.75
CA GLU A 244 -2.89 -4.52 -29.24
C GLU A 244 -2.12 -4.84 -30.54
N GLU A 245 -1.97 -3.88 -31.44
CA GLU A 245 -1.27 -4.02 -32.72
C GLU A 245 0.26 -4.12 -32.52
N LEU A 246 0.84 -3.31 -31.63
CA LEU A 246 2.27 -3.40 -31.24
C LEU A 246 2.63 -4.68 -30.47
N LEU A 247 1.66 -5.31 -29.81
CA LEU A 247 1.86 -6.60 -29.13
C LEU A 247 1.73 -7.78 -30.10
N ASN A 248 0.85 -7.67 -31.10
CA ASN A 248 0.73 -8.65 -32.18
C ASN A 248 1.92 -8.63 -33.15
N ASP A 249 2.61 -7.50 -33.32
CA ASP A 249 3.81 -7.39 -34.19
C ASP A 249 5.05 -8.16 -33.67
N THR A 250 4.95 -8.80 -32.50
CA THR A 250 5.98 -9.74 -32.01
C THR A 250 5.63 -11.21 -32.24
N SER A 251 4.54 -11.50 -32.97
CA SER A 251 4.13 -12.83 -33.38
C SER A 251 4.85 -13.29 -34.65
N ASP A 252 6.18 -13.37 -34.61
CA ASP A 252 6.90 -14.19 -35.58
C ASP A 252 6.72 -15.68 -35.20
N ASP A 253 5.86 -16.34 -35.96
CA ASP A 253 5.79 -17.79 -36.24
C ASP A 253 5.90 -18.79 -35.08
N PHE A 254 4.76 -19.10 -34.44
CA PHE A 254 4.49 -20.43 -33.87
C PHE A 254 3.05 -20.89 -34.21
N PRO A 255 2.86 -22.06 -34.84
CA PRO A 255 1.52 -22.59 -35.09
C PRO A 255 0.92 -23.04 -33.75
N GLY A 256 -0.08 -22.30 -33.25
CA GLY A 256 -0.78 -22.58 -32.01
C GLY A 256 -0.89 -21.42 -31.01
N SER A 257 -0.64 -20.17 -31.42
CA SER A 257 -0.92 -19.01 -30.58
C SER A 257 -2.42 -18.83 -30.38
N PHE A 258 -2.85 -18.78 -29.13
CA PHE A 258 -4.25 -18.59 -28.75
C PHE A 258 -4.63 -17.12 -29.02
N ASP A 259 -5.18 -16.86 -30.21
CA ASP A 259 -5.97 -15.66 -30.48
C ASP A 259 -7.13 -15.58 -29.48
N GLY A 260 -7.77 -14.42 -29.35
CA GLY A 260 -8.68 -14.06 -28.24
C GLY A 260 -9.82 -15.04 -27.85
N ASP A 261 -10.04 -16.10 -28.64
CA ASP A 261 -10.99 -17.20 -28.40
C ASP A 261 -10.38 -18.47 -27.77
N GLY A 262 -9.05 -18.64 -27.77
CA GLY A 262 -8.45 -19.92 -27.37
C GLY A 262 -8.61 -20.27 -25.88
N ILE A 263 -8.77 -19.30 -24.97
CA ILE A 263 -9.04 -19.61 -23.54
C ILE A 263 -10.37 -20.36 -23.42
N TYR A 264 -11.32 -20.09 -24.30
CA TYR A 264 -12.61 -20.78 -24.32
C TYR A 264 -12.49 -22.23 -24.77
N ASP A 265 -11.50 -22.56 -25.61
CA ASP A 265 -11.24 -23.93 -26.06
C ASP A 265 -10.80 -24.86 -24.93
N ILE A 266 -10.12 -24.31 -23.92
CA ILE A 266 -9.65 -25.04 -22.72
C ILE A 266 -10.43 -24.65 -21.47
N LEU A 267 -11.60 -24.02 -21.61
CA LEU A 267 -12.31 -23.42 -20.47
C LEU A 267 -12.66 -24.44 -19.40
N ASP A 268 -13.23 -25.58 -19.77
CA ASP A 268 -13.66 -26.58 -18.79
C ASP A 268 -12.47 -27.19 -18.04
N ASP A 269 -11.39 -27.52 -18.75
CA ASP A 269 -10.15 -28.02 -18.15
C ASP A 269 -9.49 -26.97 -17.24
N LEU A 270 -9.51 -25.70 -17.66
CA LEU A 270 -9.00 -24.58 -16.88
C LEU A 270 -9.80 -24.37 -15.59
N LEU A 271 -11.12 -24.43 -15.67
CA LEU A 271 -12.00 -24.29 -14.50
C LEU A 271 -11.82 -25.47 -13.54
N ASP A 272 -11.71 -26.70 -14.06
CA ASP A 272 -11.41 -27.89 -13.25
C ASP A 272 -10.05 -27.76 -12.55
N ALA A 273 -9.02 -27.29 -13.24
CA ALA A 273 -7.71 -27.02 -12.66
C ALA A 273 -7.78 -25.92 -11.57
N TYR A 274 -8.46 -24.80 -11.83
CA TYR A 274 -8.59 -23.71 -10.86
C TYR A 274 -9.29 -24.15 -9.58
N PHE A 275 -10.46 -24.78 -9.69
CA PHE A 275 -11.25 -25.16 -8.51
C PHE A 275 -10.62 -26.31 -7.72
N SER A 276 -9.83 -27.17 -8.39
CA SER A 276 -9.12 -28.28 -7.73
C SER A 276 -7.82 -27.83 -7.09
N HIS A 277 -7.07 -26.94 -7.73
CA HIS A 277 -5.69 -26.62 -7.34
C HIS A 277 -5.53 -25.24 -6.70
N ILE A 278 -6.23 -24.20 -7.16
CA ILE A 278 -5.99 -22.81 -6.71
C ILE A 278 -7.03 -22.32 -5.70
N GLN A 279 -8.32 -22.53 -5.97
CA GLN A 279 -9.44 -22.14 -5.10
C GLN A 279 -9.29 -22.61 -3.63
N PRO A 280 -8.74 -23.81 -3.32
CA PRO A 280 -8.58 -24.22 -1.94
C PRO A 280 -7.80 -23.20 -1.09
N TRP A 281 -6.78 -22.55 -1.67
CA TRP A 281 -5.91 -21.57 -0.99
C TRP A 281 -6.34 -20.12 -1.17
N ILE A 282 -6.97 -19.80 -2.31
CA ILE A 282 -7.46 -18.46 -2.62
C ILE A 282 -8.99 -18.49 -2.85
N PRO A 283 -9.78 -18.81 -1.81
CA PRO A 283 -11.20 -19.10 -1.95
C PRO A 283 -11.99 -17.81 -2.11
N MET A 284 -12.18 -17.30 -3.33
CA MET A 284 -12.88 -16.03 -3.58
C MET A 284 -13.91 -16.04 -4.71
N ILE A 285 -14.07 -17.16 -5.42
CA ILE A 285 -15.03 -17.31 -6.51
C ILE A 285 -16.02 -18.44 -6.20
N ASN A 286 -17.32 -18.20 -6.36
CA ASN A 286 -18.33 -19.25 -6.24
C ASN A 286 -18.30 -20.16 -7.48
N MET A 287 -18.07 -21.46 -7.26
CA MET A 287 -17.89 -22.43 -8.34
C MET A 287 -19.12 -22.58 -9.25
N ARG A 288 -20.33 -22.64 -8.68
CA ARG A 288 -21.55 -22.92 -9.44
C ARG A 288 -21.93 -21.73 -10.32
N ASP A 289 -21.92 -20.54 -9.73
CA ASP A 289 -22.32 -19.32 -10.42
C ASP A 289 -21.27 -18.91 -11.46
N PHE A 290 -19.97 -19.07 -11.13
CA PHE A 290 -18.91 -18.71 -12.06
C PHE A 290 -18.90 -19.60 -13.31
N ARG A 291 -19.11 -20.93 -13.19
CA ARG A 291 -19.24 -21.81 -14.36
C ARG A 291 -20.39 -21.41 -15.27
N ALA A 292 -21.54 -21.04 -14.70
CA ALA A 292 -22.69 -20.58 -15.46
C ALA A 292 -22.45 -19.22 -16.13
N ARG A 293 -21.77 -18.30 -15.44
CA ARG A 293 -21.41 -16.96 -15.97
C ARG A 293 -20.33 -17.02 -17.05
N ALA A 294 -19.28 -17.82 -16.87
CA ALA A 294 -18.16 -17.94 -17.80
C ALA A 294 -18.57 -18.46 -19.20
N ARG A 295 -19.68 -19.21 -19.28
CA ARG A 295 -20.26 -19.70 -20.54
C ARG A 295 -21.15 -18.68 -21.25
N ARG A 296 -21.47 -17.54 -20.62
CA ARG A 296 -22.26 -16.47 -21.25
C ARG A 296 -21.30 -15.52 -21.96
N ASP A 297 -21.36 -15.54 -23.28
CA ASP A 297 -20.43 -14.87 -24.17
C ASP A 297 -20.66 -13.34 -24.19
N ASN A 298 -19.75 -12.55 -23.58
CA ASN A 298 -19.52 -11.08 -23.67
C ASN A 298 -19.21 -10.30 -22.38
N ASP A 299 -18.97 -10.94 -21.22
CA ASP A 299 -18.60 -10.16 -20.04
C ASP A 299 -17.09 -9.85 -20.00
N HIS A 300 -16.72 -8.61 -20.36
CA HIS A 300 -15.35 -8.12 -20.28
C HIS A 300 -14.76 -8.25 -18.86
N ALA A 301 -15.57 -8.12 -17.81
CA ALA A 301 -15.10 -8.27 -16.43
C ALA A 301 -14.76 -9.73 -16.08
N LEU A 302 -15.43 -10.71 -16.71
CA LEU A 302 -15.07 -12.12 -16.52
C LEU A 302 -13.84 -12.51 -17.34
N LYS A 303 -13.60 -11.86 -18.48
CA LYS A 303 -12.43 -12.12 -19.32
C LYS A 303 -11.12 -11.91 -18.55
N VAL A 304 -10.99 -10.82 -17.79
CA VAL A 304 -9.76 -10.56 -17.02
C VAL A 304 -9.54 -11.60 -15.91
N VAL A 305 -10.63 -12.10 -15.31
CA VAL A 305 -10.58 -13.17 -14.30
C VAL A 305 -10.16 -14.49 -14.93
N LEU A 306 -10.72 -14.86 -16.08
CA LEU A 306 -10.35 -16.07 -16.82
C LEU A 306 -8.88 -16.03 -17.27
N GLN A 307 -8.40 -14.88 -17.74
CA GLN A 307 -6.99 -14.69 -18.09
C GLN A 307 -6.08 -14.85 -16.85
N ALA A 308 -6.49 -14.31 -15.69
CA ALA A 308 -5.74 -14.49 -14.45
C ALA A 308 -5.79 -15.95 -13.95
N MET A 309 -6.91 -16.66 -14.11
CA MET A 309 -7.01 -18.09 -13.82
C MET A 309 -6.04 -18.89 -14.70
N ALA A 310 -5.95 -18.56 -16.00
CA ALA A 310 -5.01 -19.18 -16.92
C ALA A 310 -3.54 -18.95 -16.48
N VAL A 311 -3.18 -17.73 -16.06
CA VAL A 311 -1.85 -17.46 -15.49
C VAL A 311 -1.54 -18.38 -14.31
N ALA A 312 -2.50 -18.59 -13.41
CA ALA A 312 -2.32 -19.43 -12.24
C ALA A 312 -2.35 -20.94 -12.53
N CYS A 313 -3.12 -21.37 -13.55
CA CYS A 313 -3.51 -22.78 -13.72
C CYS A 313 -2.96 -23.48 -14.96
N LEU A 314 -2.47 -22.78 -15.99
CA LEU A 314 -2.05 -23.41 -17.26
C LEU A 314 -1.05 -24.56 -17.07
N ARG A 315 -0.19 -24.48 -16.05
CA ARG A 315 0.78 -25.54 -15.72
C ARG A 315 0.17 -26.83 -15.17
N TYR A 316 -1.11 -26.81 -14.80
CA TYR A 316 -1.88 -27.96 -14.28
C TYR A 316 -2.97 -28.43 -15.25
N VAL A 317 -3.13 -27.77 -16.40
CA VAL A 317 -4.12 -28.17 -17.40
C VAL A 317 -3.60 -29.40 -18.14
N GLU A 318 -4.40 -30.46 -18.11
CA GLU A 318 -4.15 -31.70 -18.84
C GLU A 318 -5.08 -31.78 -20.04
N ARG A 319 -4.52 -31.98 -21.23
CA ARG A 319 -5.26 -32.17 -22.47
C ARG A 319 -4.92 -33.54 -23.03
N ASP A 320 -5.94 -34.36 -23.32
CA ASP A 320 -5.77 -35.74 -23.78
C ASP A 320 -4.90 -36.61 -22.84
N GLY A 321 -4.86 -36.26 -21.54
CA GLY A 321 -4.06 -36.94 -20.52
C GLY A 321 -2.60 -36.49 -20.40
N GLU A 322 -2.16 -35.53 -21.21
CA GLU A 322 -0.81 -34.95 -21.14
C GLU A 322 -0.84 -33.48 -20.69
N LEU A 323 0.20 -33.06 -19.98
CA LEU A 323 0.37 -31.66 -19.59
C LEU A 323 0.76 -30.81 -20.79
N LEU A 324 0.32 -29.56 -20.81
CA LEU A 324 0.75 -28.60 -21.82
C LEU A 324 2.29 -28.42 -21.82
N PRO A 325 2.92 -28.20 -22.99
CA PRO A 325 4.37 -28.01 -23.07
C PRO A 325 4.86 -26.84 -22.22
N THR A 326 5.96 -27.02 -21.48
CA THR A 326 6.48 -26.00 -20.55
C THR A 326 6.84 -24.68 -21.24
N ASP A 327 7.43 -24.73 -22.44
CA ASP A 327 7.79 -23.54 -23.21
C ASP A 327 6.55 -22.72 -23.62
N TYR A 328 5.49 -23.44 -23.99
CA TYR A 328 4.20 -22.84 -24.31
C TYR A 328 3.59 -22.18 -23.06
N VAL A 329 3.51 -22.92 -21.94
CA VAL A 329 2.97 -22.41 -20.68
C VAL A 329 3.70 -21.16 -20.22
N THR A 330 5.04 -21.17 -20.20
CA THR A 330 5.82 -20.01 -19.73
C THR A 330 5.65 -18.77 -20.61
N THR A 331 5.56 -18.95 -21.93
CA THR A 331 5.35 -17.85 -22.88
C THR A 331 3.94 -17.27 -22.73
N GLU A 332 2.94 -18.13 -22.68
CA GLU A 332 1.54 -17.72 -22.60
C GLU A 332 1.19 -17.10 -21.25
N THR A 333 1.67 -17.68 -20.14
CA THR A 333 1.53 -17.10 -18.80
C THR A 333 2.16 -15.70 -18.74
N ARG A 334 3.32 -15.47 -19.38
CA ARG A 334 3.96 -14.15 -19.43
C ARG A 334 3.12 -13.14 -20.21
N ARG A 335 2.54 -13.55 -21.34
CA ARG A 335 1.65 -12.72 -22.17
C ARG A 335 0.39 -12.35 -21.42
N LEU A 336 -0.34 -13.34 -20.91
CA LEU A 336 -1.59 -13.16 -20.17
C LEU A 336 -1.40 -12.30 -18.91
N ARG A 337 -0.31 -12.49 -18.17
CA ARG A 337 0.01 -11.66 -17.00
C ARG A 337 0.10 -10.17 -17.36
N ARG A 338 0.70 -9.81 -18.50
CA ARG A 338 0.78 -8.40 -18.94
C ARG A 338 -0.60 -7.84 -19.28
N LEU A 339 -1.42 -8.62 -19.98
CA LEU A 339 -2.79 -8.23 -20.34
C LEU A 339 -3.65 -8.01 -19.10
N VAL A 340 -3.60 -8.95 -18.14
CA VAL A 340 -4.31 -8.84 -16.87
C VAL A 340 -3.89 -7.59 -16.11
N LEU A 341 -2.59 -7.27 -16.03
CA LEU A 341 -2.15 -6.07 -15.32
C LEU A 341 -2.64 -4.78 -15.98
N LEU A 342 -2.59 -4.69 -17.32
CA LEU A 342 -3.05 -3.51 -18.04
C LEU A 342 -4.56 -3.29 -17.89
N ASP A 343 -5.35 -4.36 -17.94
CA ASP A 343 -6.81 -4.30 -17.87
C ASP A 343 -7.31 -4.14 -16.42
N ALA A 344 -6.75 -4.92 -15.49
CA ALA A 344 -7.20 -4.92 -14.10
C ALA A 344 -6.81 -3.65 -13.33
N LEU A 345 -5.71 -2.98 -13.70
CA LEU A 345 -5.31 -1.72 -13.05
C LEU A 345 -6.07 -0.49 -13.59
N ASP A 346 -6.77 -0.57 -14.73
CA ASP A 346 -7.55 0.56 -15.29
C ASP A 346 -8.93 0.72 -14.63
N GLY A 347 -9.45 -0.31 -13.94
CA GLY A 347 -10.81 -0.33 -13.39
C GLY A 347 -10.91 -0.69 -11.91
N LEU A 348 -11.93 -0.15 -11.23
CA LEU A 348 -12.26 -0.44 -9.82
C LEU A 348 -13.44 -1.42 -9.73
N THR A 349 -13.19 -2.69 -10.06
CA THR A 349 -14.18 -3.78 -9.97
C THR A 349 -13.72 -4.90 -9.04
N VAL A 350 -14.66 -5.74 -8.58
CA VAL A 350 -14.33 -6.90 -7.72
C VAL A 350 -13.56 -7.94 -8.53
N GLU A 351 -13.89 -8.09 -9.81
CA GLU A 351 -13.24 -8.96 -10.79
C GLU A 351 -11.77 -8.57 -11.01
N ASN A 352 -11.49 -7.27 -11.12
CA ASN A 352 -10.11 -6.78 -11.22
C ASN A 352 -9.30 -7.09 -9.96
N LEU A 353 -9.91 -6.95 -8.77
CA LEU A 353 -9.27 -7.34 -7.51
C LEU A 353 -9.02 -8.86 -7.45
N GLN A 354 -9.98 -9.68 -7.86
CA GLN A 354 -9.83 -11.14 -7.93
C GLN A 354 -8.66 -11.51 -8.85
N ALA A 355 -8.60 -10.93 -10.05
CA ALA A 355 -7.54 -11.15 -11.03
C ALA A 355 -6.17 -10.76 -10.46
N LEU A 356 -6.01 -9.54 -9.96
CA LEU A 356 -4.76 -9.06 -9.37
C LEU A 356 -4.34 -9.88 -8.14
N THR A 357 -5.30 -10.36 -7.33
CA THR A 357 -5.02 -11.25 -6.20
C THR A 357 -4.43 -12.58 -6.68
N MET A 358 -4.96 -13.18 -7.76
CA MET A 358 -4.39 -14.40 -8.35
C MET A 358 -2.98 -14.18 -8.89
N ILE A 359 -2.73 -13.05 -9.58
CA ILE A 359 -1.40 -12.70 -10.08
C ILE A 359 -0.41 -12.56 -8.93
N ALA A 360 -0.77 -11.83 -7.87
CA ALA A 360 0.10 -11.64 -6.70
C ALA A 360 0.48 -12.97 -6.05
N PHE A 361 -0.49 -13.86 -5.80
CA PHE A 361 -0.21 -15.19 -5.25
C PHE A 361 0.69 -16.04 -6.16
N THR A 362 0.49 -15.95 -7.48
CA THR A 362 1.29 -16.70 -8.46
C THR A 362 2.73 -16.17 -8.49
N ASP A 363 2.92 -14.85 -8.55
CA ASP A 363 4.24 -14.22 -8.54
C ASP A 363 5.03 -14.57 -7.26
N ILE A 364 4.36 -14.60 -6.09
CA ILE A 364 4.98 -15.05 -4.82
C ILE A 364 5.35 -16.53 -4.90
N GLY A 365 4.45 -17.39 -5.39
CA GLY A 365 4.70 -18.83 -5.53
C GLY A 365 5.87 -19.15 -6.44
N ASP A 366 6.08 -18.32 -7.47
CA ASP A 366 7.21 -18.42 -8.40
C ASP A 366 8.49 -17.72 -7.87
N GLY A 367 8.46 -17.15 -6.65
CA GLY A 367 9.60 -16.47 -6.01
C GLY A 367 9.89 -15.05 -6.51
N ASN A 368 8.99 -14.45 -7.30
CA ASN A 368 9.13 -13.10 -7.87
C ASN A 368 8.48 -12.04 -6.98
N LEU A 369 9.00 -11.87 -5.75
CA LEU A 369 8.43 -10.94 -4.76
C LEU A 369 8.45 -9.48 -5.23
N ASP A 370 9.50 -9.08 -5.96
CA ASP A 370 9.67 -7.75 -6.55
C ASP A 370 8.50 -7.35 -7.48
N LYS A 371 7.91 -8.34 -8.17
CA LYS A 371 6.76 -8.15 -9.04
C LYS A 371 5.43 -8.17 -8.28
N ALA A 372 5.35 -8.94 -7.20
CA ALA A 372 4.15 -9.08 -6.38
C ALA A 372 3.91 -7.85 -5.49
N TRP A 373 4.95 -7.25 -4.91
CA TRP A 373 4.81 -6.15 -3.93
C TRP A 373 4.05 -4.92 -4.45
N PRO A 374 4.34 -4.39 -5.66
CA PRO A 374 3.57 -3.26 -6.20
C PRO A 374 2.08 -3.59 -6.37
N ILE A 375 1.78 -4.84 -6.75
CA ILE A 375 0.40 -5.31 -6.91
C ILE A 375 -0.30 -5.35 -5.54
N ILE A 376 0.35 -5.91 -4.51
CA ILE A 376 -0.19 -5.96 -3.14
C ILE A 376 -0.40 -4.55 -2.58
N GLY A 377 0.56 -3.64 -2.79
CA GLY A 377 0.44 -2.23 -2.40
C GLY A 377 -0.74 -1.53 -3.08
N SER A 378 -1.01 -1.84 -4.35
CA SER A 378 -2.19 -1.36 -5.06
C SER A 378 -3.48 -1.99 -4.51
N LEU A 379 -3.52 -3.32 -4.35
CA LEU A 379 -4.68 -4.08 -3.85
C LEU A 379 -5.16 -3.55 -2.50
N THR A 380 -4.24 -3.30 -1.56
CA THR A 380 -4.56 -2.82 -0.21
C THR A 380 -5.25 -1.46 -0.23
N ARG A 381 -4.75 -0.52 -1.05
CA ARG A 381 -5.37 0.80 -1.25
C ARG A 381 -6.72 0.69 -1.96
N THR A 382 -6.79 -0.14 -2.99
CA THR A 382 -7.99 -0.28 -3.82
C THR A 382 -9.16 -0.91 -3.04
N VAL A 383 -8.87 -1.84 -2.13
CA VAL A 383 -9.83 -2.41 -1.17
C VAL A 383 -10.40 -1.38 -0.20
N GLU A 384 -9.57 -0.47 0.30
CA GLU A 384 -10.01 0.64 1.15
C GLU A 384 -10.89 1.63 0.37
N TYR A 385 -10.51 1.99 -0.86
CA TYR A 385 -11.30 2.89 -1.71
C TYR A 385 -12.67 2.30 -2.07
N MET A 386 -12.76 0.98 -2.28
CA MET A 386 -14.02 0.28 -2.52
C MET A 386 -14.80 -0.05 -1.23
N GLU A 387 -14.27 0.35 -0.08
CA GLU A 387 -14.84 0.12 1.26
C GLU A 387 -15.08 -1.36 1.59
N LEU A 388 -14.39 -2.31 0.95
CA LEU A 388 -14.57 -3.75 1.17
C LEU A 388 -14.18 -4.21 2.59
N SER A 389 -13.55 -3.34 3.39
CA SER A 389 -13.22 -3.55 4.80
C SER A 389 -14.40 -3.36 5.76
N VAL A 390 -15.58 -2.94 5.27
CA VAL A 390 -16.79 -2.68 6.07
C VAL A 390 -17.98 -3.51 5.56
N GLU A 391 -18.75 -4.11 6.46
CA GLU A 391 -20.02 -4.79 6.14
C GLU A 391 -21.08 -3.83 5.57
N THR A 392 -21.83 -4.31 4.58
CA THR A 392 -22.83 -3.51 3.85
C THR A 392 -23.94 -2.98 4.78
N GLU A 393 -24.35 -3.74 5.79
CA GLU A 393 -25.33 -3.33 6.82
C GLU A 393 -24.84 -2.10 7.63
N ASP A 394 -23.55 -2.08 7.98
CA ASP A 394 -22.94 -0.99 8.75
C ASP A 394 -22.68 0.25 7.89
N ARG A 395 -22.57 0.10 6.55
CA ARG A 395 -22.50 1.23 5.61
C ARG A 395 -23.82 2.00 5.56
N GLN A 396 -24.95 1.28 5.54
CA GLN A 396 -26.28 1.87 5.44
C GLN A 396 -26.69 2.66 6.71
N GLN A 397 -26.12 2.33 7.87
CA GLN A 397 -26.37 3.03 9.12
C GLN A 397 -25.57 4.34 9.28
N ARG A 398 -24.62 4.64 8.37
CA ARG A 398 -23.88 5.91 8.40
C ARG A 398 -24.79 7.06 7.94
N PRO A 399 -24.91 8.15 8.72
CA PRO A 399 -25.76 9.27 8.34
C PRO A 399 -25.29 9.86 6.99
N ALA A 400 -26.22 9.95 6.04
CA ALA A 400 -26.06 10.34 4.63
C ALA A 400 -25.64 11.81 4.41
N VAL A 401 -24.55 12.24 5.05
CA VAL A 401 -24.05 13.62 4.99
C VAL A 401 -23.11 13.83 3.80
N LEU A 402 -22.55 12.75 3.25
CA LEU A 402 -21.79 12.71 2.01
C LEU A 402 -22.24 11.49 1.18
N PRO A 403 -22.21 11.57 -0.16
CA PRO A 403 -22.41 10.38 -1.00
C PRO A 403 -21.41 9.31 -0.55
N SER A 404 -21.86 8.06 -0.38
CA SER A 404 -20.93 6.96 -0.12
C SER A 404 -19.90 6.93 -1.25
N PRO A 405 -18.59 6.97 -0.96
CA PRO A 405 -17.55 6.97 -1.99
C PRO A 405 -17.42 5.61 -2.69
N SER A 406 -18.20 4.61 -2.27
CA SER A 406 -18.17 3.26 -2.82
C SER A 406 -18.50 3.29 -4.31
N CYS A 407 -17.50 3.03 -5.13
CA CYS A 407 -17.62 2.83 -6.58
C CYS A 407 -18.44 1.57 -6.95
N LEU A 408 -18.79 0.74 -5.95
CA LEU A 408 -19.54 -0.50 -6.13
C LEU A 408 -21.03 -0.31 -5.80
N SER A 409 -21.89 -0.91 -6.62
CA SER A 409 -23.30 -1.09 -6.29
C SER A 409 -23.47 -1.98 -5.05
N PRO A 410 -24.57 -1.83 -4.29
CA PRO A 410 -24.89 -2.79 -3.24
C PRO A 410 -25.01 -4.20 -3.83
N PRO A 411 -24.59 -5.24 -3.10
CA PRO A 411 -24.72 -6.62 -3.55
C PRO A 411 -26.20 -6.96 -3.79
N VAL A 412 -26.50 -7.66 -4.87
CA VAL A 412 -27.87 -8.11 -5.18
C VAL A 412 -28.20 -9.39 -4.42
N GLU A 413 -27.20 -10.27 -4.30
CA GLU A 413 -27.34 -11.59 -3.68
C GLU A 413 -26.34 -11.76 -2.53
N TRP A 414 -26.67 -12.66 -1.60
CA TRP A 414 -25.80 -12.95 -0.46
C TRP A 414 -24.47 -13.59 -0.88
N VAL A 415 -24.45 -14.33 -2.00
CA VAL A 415 -23.26 -14.96 -2.57
C VAL A 415 -22.26 -13.90 -3.02
N GLU A 416 -22.73 -12.83 -3.66
CA GLU A 416 -21.91 -11.69 -4.09
C GLU A 416 -21.27 -10.98 -2.89
N GLU A 417 -22.03 -10.80 -1.80
CA GLU A 417 -21.51 -10.22 -0.55
C GLU A 417 -20.43 -11.12 0.09
N GLU A 418 -20.58 -12.44 0.00
CA GLU A 418 -19.59 -13.41 0.46
C GLU A 418 -18.34 -13.44 -0.44
N GLU A 419 -18.48 -13.32 -1.76
CA GLU A 419 -17.35 -13.17 -2.69
C GLU A 419 -16.54 -11.91 -2.35
N ARG A 420 -17.21 -10.76 -2.18
CA ARG A 420 -16.58 -9.49 -1.74
C ARG A 420 -15.87 -9.65 -0.39
N ARG A 421 -16.47 -10.38 0.56
CA ARG A 421 -15.87 -10.67 1.87
C ARG A 421 -14.59 -11.48 1.71
N ARG A 422 -14.60 -12.52 0.90
CA ARG A 422 -13.46 -13.39 0.65
C ARG A 422 -12.32 -12.70 -0.09
N VAL A 423 -12.63 -11.84 -1.06
CA VAL A 423 -11.64 -11.00 -1.75
C VAL A 423 -10.90 -10.10 -0.75
N PHE A 424 -11.64 -9.39 0.11
CA PHE A 424 -11.03 -8.59 1.18
C PHE A 424 -10.09 -9.42 2.05
N TRP A 425 -10.55 -10.60 2.48
CA TRP A 425 -9.79 -11.46 3.38
C TRP A 425 -8.54 -12.07 2.73
N ASN A 426 -8.59 -12.44 1.45
CA ASN A 426 -7.41 -12.90 0.72
C ASN A 426 -6.37 -11.78 0.54
N ILE A 427 -6.82 -10.56 0.24
CA ILE A 427 -5.93 -9.39 0.14
C ILE A 427 -5.35 -9.03 1.52
N PHE A 428 -6.17 -9.12 2.58
CA PHE A 428 -5.72 -8.94 3.96
C PHE A 428 -4.67 -9.99 4.35
N ILE A 429 -4.81 -11.25 3.91
CA ILE A 429 -3.76 -12.26 4.10
C ILE A 429 -2.50 -11.86 3.36
N LEU A 430 -2.59 -11.53 2.07
CA LEU A 430 -1.43 -11.15 1.24
C LEU A 430 -0.61 -10.00 1.84
N ASP A 431 -1.29 -8.97 2.36
CA ASP A 431 -0.62 -7.85 3.03
C ASP A 431 0.07 -8.28 4.34
N ARG A 432 -0.49 -9.25 5.06
CA ARG A 432 -0.05 -9.64 6.40
C ARG A 432 0.98 -10.75 6.43
N SER A 433 0.79 -11.84 5.67
CA SER A 433 1.64 -13.03 5.71
C SER A 433 3.06 -12.76 5.24
N GLU A 434 3.23 -11.79 4.33
CA GLU A 434 4.53 -11.49 3.73
C GLU A 434 5.30 -10.41 4.48
N THR A 435 4.62 -9.51 5.19
CA THR A 435 5.29 -8.47 5.98
C THR A 435 5.81 -9.02 7.32
N SER A 436 5.31 -10.17 7.79
CA SER A 436 5.75 -10.83 9.02
C SER A 436 6.87 -11.87 8.83
N SER A 437 7.20 -12.26 7.59
CA SER A 437 8.29 -13.21 7.33
C SER A 437 9.62 -12.48 7.10
N LEU A 438 10.38 -12.32 8.20
CA LEU A 438 11.85 -12.23 8.27
C LEU A 438 12.63 -11.11 7.54
N PHE A 439 12.13 -10.43 6.52
CA PHE A 439 12.97 -9.52 5.72
C PHE A 439 12.84 -8.03 6.06
N VAL A 440 11.74 -7.60 6.67
CA VAL A 440 11.41 -6.17 6.76
C VAL A 440 11.72 -5.56 8.14
N SER A 441 11.86 -6.39 9.19
CA SER A 441 12.14 -5.89 10.55
C SER A 441 13.55 -5.31 10.73
N GLU A 442 14.53 -5.75 9.93
CA GLU A 442 15.93 -5.32 10.08
C GLU A 442 16.37 -4.29 9.02
N LEU A 443 15.75 -4.29 7.84
CA LEU A 443 16.17 -3.43 6.71
C LEU A 443 15.37 -2.13 6.57
N THR A 444 14.17 -2.04 7.17
CA THR A 444 13.40 -0.80 7.12
C THR A 444 12.79 -0.50 8.49
N SER A 445 13.31 0.50 9.17
CA SER A 445 12.69 1.14 10.32
C SER A 445 11.41 1.91 9.96
N LEU A 446 10.65 1.45 8.96
CA LEU A 446 9.43 2.07 8.48
C LEU A 446 8.25 1.39 9.18
N ASP A 447 7.71 2.08 10.19
CA ASP A 447 6.43 1.81 10.87
C ASP A 447 5.21 1.93 9.92
N SER A 448 5.33 1.57 8.64
CA SER A 448 4.32 1.77 7.60
C SER A 448 3.61 0.49 7.21
N HIS A 449 3.11 -0.27 8.19
CA HIS A 449 2.00 -1.17 7.89
C HIS A 449 0.77 -0.30 7.63
N LEU A 450 0.19 -0.36 6.44
CA LEU A 450 -0.99 0.43 6.09
C LEU A 450 -2.16 0.16 7.05
N TRP A 451 -2.29 -1.10 7.50
CA TRP A 451 -3.23 -1.54 8.54
C TRP A 451 -2.61 -1.52 9.95
N SER A 452 -1.78 -0.51 10.24
CA SER A 452 -1.29 -0.13 11.58
C SER A 452 -2.42 0.01 12.62
N ARG A 453 -3.68 0.11 12.16
CA ARG A 453 -4.88 -0.10 12.97
C ARG A 453 -5.77 -1.20 12.38
N ALA A 454 -5.50 -2.44 12.78
CA ALA A 454 -6.50 -3.52 12.68
C ALA A 454 -7.82 -3.19 13.45
N ALA A 455 -7.85 -2.07 14.19
CA ALA A 455 -9.03 -1.47 14.79
C ALA A 455 -10.03 -0.86 13.78
N ASP A 456 -9.63 -0.63 12.53
CA ASP A 456 -10.46 0.03 11.50
C ASP A 456 -11.15 -0.96 10.54
N VAL A 457 -10.93 -2.28 10.69
CA VAL A 457 -11.60 -3.33 9.91
C VAL A 457 -12.93 -3.71 10.56
N CYS A 458 -14.04 -3.38 9.90
CA CYS A 458 -15.40 -3.70 10.32
C CYS A 458 -16.02 -4.76 9.40
N ARG A 459 -15.30 -5.88 9.21
CA ARG A 459 -15.71 -7.00 8.34
C ARG A 459 -15.93 -8.27 9.17
N ARG A 460 -16.92 -9.08 8.79
CA ARG A 460 -17.15 -10.43 9.34
C ARG A 460 -16.18 -11.43 8.74
N LEU A 461 -15.91 -12.51 9.46
CA LEU A 461 -15.10 -13.62 8.95
C LEU A 461 -15.85 -14.32 7.79
N PRO A 462 -15.16 -14.91 6.80
CA PRO A 462 -15.84 -15.67 5.73
C PRO A 462 -16.67 -16.82 6.31
N ILE A 463 -17.75 -17.22 5.64
CA ILE A 463 -18.50 -18.42 6.04
C ILE A 463 -17.70 -19.69 5.73
N CYS A 464 -18.14 -20.82 6.26
CA CYS A 464 -17.50 -22.10 5.94
C CYS A 464 -17.63 -22.43 4.44
N GLY A 465 -16.54 -22.84 3.80
CA GLY A 465 -16.55 -23.16 2.35
C GLY A 465 -17.58 -24.23 1.95
N GLY A 466 -17.88 -25.19 2.83
CA GLY A 466 -18.91 -26.20 2.58
C GLY A 466 -20.32 -25.61 2.48
N ARG A 467 -20.69 -24.71 3.39
CA ARG A 467 -21.98 -23.98 3.33
C ARG A 467 -22.06 -23.05 2.13
N TRP A 468 -20.95 -22.40 1.79
CA TRP A 468 -20.87 -21.57 0.60
C TRP A 468 -21.06 -22.38 -0.69
N PHE A 469 -20.56 -23.61 -0.73
CA PHE A 469 -20.77 -24.55 -1.83
C PHE A 469 -22.21 -25.10 -1.88
N GLU A 470 -22.80 -25.36 -0.72
CA GLU A 470 -24.18 -25.85 -0.57
C GLU A 470 -25.24 -24.75 -0.76
N ASP A 471 -24.83 -23.49 -0.96
CA ASP A 471 -25.71 -22.31 -1.03
C ASP A 471 -26.56 -22.12 0.25
N ASP A 472 -25.97 -22.43 1.41
CA ASP A 472 -26.56 -22.29 2.74
C ASP A 472 -26.08 -20.99 3.42
N PRO A 473 -26.93 -19.94 3.50
CA PRO A 473 -26.52 -18.66 4.08
C PRO A 473 -26.27 -18.78 5.59
N ALA A 474 -25.15 -18.23 6.06
CA ALA A 474 -24.79 -18.23 7.47
C ALA A 474 -24.20 -16.88 7.91
N VAL A 475 -24.50 -16.48 9.15
CA VAL A 475 -23.93 -15.25 9.73
C VAL A 475 -22.72 -15.59 10.59
N THR A 476 -21.59 -14.98 10.26
CA THR A 476 -20.32 -15.13 10.97
C THR A 476 -20.06 -13.96 11.92
N PRO A 477 -19.24 -14.16 12.97
CA PRO A 477 -18.85 -13.07 13.86
C PRO A 477 -17.92 -12.08 13.15
N TYR A 478 -17.96 -10.82 13.62
CA TYR A 478 -16.98 -9.80 13.23
C TYR A 478 -15.55 -10.20 13.60
N PHE A 479 -14.57 -9.70 12.84
CA PHE A 479 -13.18 -9.78 13.24
C PHE A 479 -12.97 -8.98 14.52
N GLY A 480 -12.81 -9.68 15.64
CA GLY A 480 -12.82 -9.08 16.98
C GLY A 480 -11.59 -8.23 17.30
N ILE A 481 -11.56 -6.98 16.85
CA ILE A 481 -10.74 -5.91 17.47
C ILE A 481 -11.64 -4.76 17.96
N TRP A 482 -12.94 -4.82 17.66
CA TRP A 482 -13.93 -3.84 18.10
C TRP A 482 -14.63 -4.25 19.40
N ASP A 483 -14.21 -3.64 20.52
CA ASP A 483 -15.09 -2.98 21.49
C ASP A 483 -14.24 -2.09 22.42
N ARG A 484 -14.13 -0.78 22.13
CA ARG A 484 -13.45 0.18 23.02
C ARG A 484 -14.31 0.61 24.20
N SER A 485 -15.64 0.42 24.16
CA SER A 485 -16.57 0.85 25.22
C SER A 485 -16.91 -0.27 26.20
N ARG A 486 -16.58 -1.54 25.90
CA ARG A 486 -16.66 -2.68 26.84
C ARG A 486 -15.33 -3.19 27.34
N ALA A 487 -14.27 -2.39 27.30
CA ALA A 487 -13.00 -2.67 27.99
C ALA A 487 -13.14 -2.58 29.53
N ARG A 488 -14.09 -3.31 30.12
CA ARG A 488 -13.86 -3.94 31.42
C ARG A 488 -13.10 -5.23 31.15
N ILE A 489 -11.88 -5.29 31.66
CA ILE A 489 -11.13 -6.54 31.85
C ILE A 489 -12.08 -7.54 32.54
N GLY A 490 -12.42 -8.65 31.87
CA GLY A 490 -13.26 -9.67 32.49
C GLY A 490 -13.96 -10.69 31.59
N ASN A 491 -14.31 -10.36 30.34
CA ASN A 491 -15.00 -11.34 29.50
C ASN A 491 -14.04 -12.04 28.55
N SER A 492 -13.46 -13.13 29.08
CA SER A 492 -12.78 -14.18 28.32
C SER A 492 -13.68 -14.73 27.21
N ILE A 493 -13.08 -15.21 26.12
CA ILE A 493 -13.76 -15.90 25.00
C ILE A 493 -14.31 -17.29 25.43
N THR A 494 -14.48 -17.54 26.73
CA THR A 494 -15.24 -18.67 27.26
C THR A 494 -16.74 -18.59 26.92
N PHE A 495 -17.25 -17.45 26.44
CA PHE A 495 -18.65 -17.31 26.02
C PHE A 495 -18.80 -17.26 24.49
N LEU A 496 -18.67 -18.41 23.85
CA LEU A 496 -19.46 -18.69 22.64
C LEU A 496 -20.83 -19.17 23.12
N PRO A 497 -21.93 -18.47 22.81
CA PRO A 497 -23.26 -18.96 23.13
C PRO A 497 -23.47 -20.38 22.60
N GLY A 498 -24.10 -21.26 23.38
CA GLY A 498 -24.18 -22.69 23.11
C GLY A 498 -24.73 -23.07 21.72
N HIS A 499 -25.52 -22.20 21.09
CA HIS A 499 -26.03 -22.37 19.73
C HIS A 499 -24.93 -22.35 18.65
N TYR A 500 -23.83 -21.63 18.86
CA TYR A 500 -22.68 -21.65 17.93
C TYR A 500 -21.87 -22.95 18.01
N ARG A 501 -21.92 -23.64 19.15
CA ARG A 501 -21.20 -24.91 19.37
C ARG A 501 -21.85 -26.07 18.58
N ALA A 502 -23.17 -26.02 18.38
CA ALA A 502 -23.92 -26.95 17.54
C ALA A 502 -23.76 -26.67 16.04
N LEU A 503 -23.69 -25.39 15.65
CA LEU A 503 -23.48 -24.91 14.27
C LEU A 503 -22.10 -25.27 13.67
N LEU A 504 -21.11 -25.59 14.52
CA LEU A 504 -19.71 -25.82 14.16
C LEU A 504 -19.30 -27.31 14.22
N THR A 505 -20.17 -28.25 13.86
CA THR A 505 -19.94 -29.69 14.08
C THR A 505 -19.22 -30.44 12.95
N ARG A 506 -19.04 -29.86 11.76
CA ARG A 506 -18.31 -30.51 10.65
C ARG A 506 -16.85 -30.02 10.55
N LEU A 507 -15.90 -30.95 10.53
CA LEU A 507 -14.47 -30.70 10.77
C LEU A 507 -13.75 -30.00 9.60
N ARG A 508 -14.13 -30.27 8.35
CA ARG A 508 -13.56 -29.60 7.15
C ARG A 508 -13.97 -28.11 7.06
N GLU A 509 -15.07 -27.75 7.71
CA GLU A 509 -15.73 -26.45 7.64
C GLU A 509 -15.17 -25.43 8.64
N LYS A 510 -14.42 -25.86 9.67
CA LYS A 510 -13.88 -24.98 10.73
C LYS A 510 -12.69 -24.11 10.29
N MET A 511 -12.00 -24.45 9.20
CA MET A 511 -10.56 -24.16 9.11
C MET A 511 -10.15 -22.91 8.32
N GLN A 512 -10.89 -22.48 7.30
CA GLN A 512 -10.63 -21.17 6.67
C GLN A 512 -10.73 -20.05 7.71
N ILE A 513 -11.81 -20.04 8.50
CA ILE A 513 -12.04 -19.12 9.62
C ILE A 513 -10.92 -19.22 10.68
N GLN A 514 -10.29 -20.39 10.82
CA GLN A 514 -9.21 -20.60 11.80
C GLN A 514 -7.84 -20.09 11.30
N ASN A 515 -7.53 -20.18 10.01
CA ASN A 515 -6.33 -19.54 9.44
C ASN A 515 -6.36 -18.01 9.71
N PHE A 516 -7.51 -17.38 9.50
CA PHE A 516 -7.74 -15.97 9.85
C PHE A 516 -7.61 -15.67 11.36
N LYS A 517 -7.87 -16.66 12.23
CA LYS A 517 -7.70 -16.52 13.69
C LYS A 517 -6.25 -16.69 14.14
N VAL A 518 -5.45 -17.50 13.46
CA VAL A 518 -4.00 -17.64 13.71
C VAL A 518 -3.28 -16.37 13.28
N LEU A 519 -3.60 -15.83 12.10
CA LEU A 519 -3.11 -14.52 11.63
C LEU A 519 -3.42 -13.37 12.62
N ARG A 520 -4.56 -13.41 13.32
CA ARG A 520 -4.91 -12.44 14.39
C ARG A 520 -3.89 -12.42 15.55
N LEU A 521 -3.15 -13.51 15.76
CA LEU A 521 -2.14 -13.63 16.81
C LEU A 521 -0.81 -13.03 16.33
N GLU A 522 -0.45 -13.21 15.06
CA GLU A 522 0.71 -12.56 14.41
C GLU A 522 0.60 -11.02 14.45
N VAL A 523 -0.59 -10.48 14.16
CA VAL A 523 -0.88 -9.02 14.22
C VAL A 523 -0.64 -8.40 15.61
N LYS A 524 -0.69 -9.20 16.68
CA LYS A 524 -0.54 -8.73 18.06
C LYS A 524 0.84 -9.00 18.65
N ALA A 525 1.66 -9.80 17.97
CA ALA A 525 2.95 -10.27 18.47
C ALA A 525 4.10 -9.30 18.16
N LEU A 526 3.97 -8.44 17.13
CA LEU A 526 4.97 -7.41 16.82
C LEU A 526 4.78 -6.17 17.71
N PRO A 527 5.75 -5.84 18.58
CA PRO A 527 5.59 -4.75 19.53
C PRO A 527 5.73 -3.39 18.85
N THR A 528 4.70 -2.55 19.02
CA THR A 528 4.86 -1.09 19.16
C THR A 528 6.07 -0.83 20.07
N LYS A 529 7.05 0.01 19.69
CA LYS A 529 8.23 0.36 20.52
C LYS A 529 7.90 0.36 22.02
N ILE A 530 8.35 -0.68 22.74
CA ILE A 530 8.12 -0.85 24.19
C ILE A 530 9.34 -0.28 24.90
N ASP A 531 9.12 0.59 25.88
CA ASP A 531 10.19 0.98 26.78
C ASP A 531 10.40 -0.11 27.84
N PHE A 532 11.41 -0.98 27.63
CA PHE A 532 11.74 -2.05 28.56
C PHE A 532 12.31 -1.55 29.90
N LYS A 533 12.58 -0.25 30.05
CA LYS A 533 12.89 0.37 31.34
C LYS A 533 11.63 0.63 32.16
N ASN A 534 10.47 0.76 31.51
CA ASN A 534 9.19 0.99 32.16
C ASN A 534 8.55 -0.35 32.61
N ARG A 535 8.59 -0.62 33.93
CA ARG A 535 8.00 -1.85 34.51
C ARG A 535 6.53 -2.06 34.18
N HIS A 536 5.75 -0.98 33.99
CA HIS A 536 4.33 -1.10 33.67
C HIS A 536 4.12 -1.60 32.23
N GLU A 537 4.89 -1.09 31.28
CA GLU A 537 4.84 -1.53 29.89
C GLU A 537 5.33 -2.97 29.73
N VAL A 538 6.41 -3.34 30.42
CA VAL A 538 6.90 -4.72 30.46
C VAL A 538 5.84 -5.67 31.03
N SER A 539 5.15 -5.29 32.11
CA SER A 539 4.07 -6.10 32.69
C SER A 539 2.89 -6.27 31.73
N ASN A 540 2.50 -5.21 31.01
CA ASN A 540 1.43 -5.26 30.02
C ASN A 540 1.81 -6.15 28.83
N TRP A 541 3.06 -6.05 28.36
CA TRP A 541 3.61 -6.90 27.32
C TRP A 541 3.64 -8.38 27.73
N LEU A 542 4.14 -8.72 28.92
CA LEU A 542 4.15 -10.11 29.42
C LEU A 542 2.74 -10.67 29.60
N THR A 543 1.78 -9.85 30.04
CA THR A 543 0.37 -10.26 30.14
C THR A 543 -0.18 -10.58 28.76
N ARG A 544 0.17 -9.76 27.76
CA ARG A 544 -0.24 -9.99 26.38
C ARG A 544 0.40 -11.23 25.78
N PHE A 545 1.69 -11.45 26.03
CA PHE A 545 2.39 -12.68 25.64
C PHE A 545 1.64 -13.92 26.16
N LYS A 546 1.32 -13.97 27.46
CA LYS A 546 0.58 -15.09 28.06
C LYS A 546 -0.80 -15.29 27.46
N GLU A 547 -1.53 -14.21 27.17
CA GLU A 547 -2.84 -14.29 26.52
C GLU A 547 -2.74 -14.90 25.12
N LEU A 548 -1.71 -14.54 24.35
CA LEU A 548 -1.49 -15.05 23.00
C LEU A 548 -1.03 -16.51 23.03
N ASP A 549 -0.10 -16.84 23.90
CA ASP A 549 0.41 -18.21 24.10
C ASP A 549 -0.73 -19.17 24.47
N LEU A 550 -1.56 -18.82 25.47
CA LEU A 550 -2.74 -19.61 25.83
C LEU A 550 -3.71 -19.83 24.67
N ARG A 551 -3.84 -18.86 23.75
CA ARG A 551 -4.69 -19.00 22.56
C ARG A 551 -4.09 -19.96 21.54
N LEU A 552 -2.77 -19.91 21.34
CA LEU A 552 -2.07 -20.85 20.47
C LEU A 552 -2.19 -22.27 21.02
N VAL A 553 -1.94 -22.46 22.31
CA VAL A 553 -2.09 -23.78 22.98
C VAL A 553 -3.52 -24.31 22.85
N HIS A 554 -4.53 -23.47 23.13
CA HIS A 554 -5.93 -23.88 22.96
C HIS A 554 -6.27 -24.25 21.53
N TRP A 555 -5.72 -23.54 20.53
CA TRP A 555 -5.93 -23.88 19.13
C TRP A 555 -5.43 -25.29 18.81
N LYS A 556 -4.20 -25.63 19.24
CA LYS A 556 -3.61 -26.96 19.04
C LYS A 556 -4.45 -28.07 19.67
N MET A 557 -5.11 -27.80 20.81
CA MET A 557 -6.02 -28.76 21.45
C MET A 557 -7.28 -29.10 20.63
N TYR A 558 -7.71 -28.25 19.69
CA TYR A 558 -8.88 -28.51 18.84
C TYR A 558 -8.55 -29.18 17.51
N LEU A 559 -7.27 -29.38 17.22
CA LEU A 559 -6.81 -29.98 15.98
C LEU A 559 -7.14 -31.49 15.95
N PRO A 560 -7.49 -32.09 14.80
CA PRO A 560 -7.66 -33.54 14.70
C PRO A 560 -6.33 -34.27 14.99
N GLN A 561 -6.40 -35.49 15.51
CA GLN A 561 -5.23 -36.23 15.98
C GLN A 561 -4.14 -36.41 14.89
N GLN A 562 -4.55 -36.59 13.64
CA GLN A 562 -3.67 -36.70 12.47
C GLN A 562 -2.77 -35.48 12.21
N TRP A 563 -3.09 -34.32 12.76
CA TRP A 563 -2.24 -33.12 12.72
C TRP A 563 -1.68 -32.73 14.10
N LYS A 564 -2.08 -33.42 15.18
CA LYS A 564 -1.57 -33.17 16.55
C LYS A 564 -0.28 -33.93 16.83
N ASP A 565 -0.20 -35.19 16.41
CA ASP A 565 0.91 -36.07 16.75
C ASP A 565 1.88 -36.14 15.56
N SER A 566 3.00 -35.42 15.64
CA SER A 566 4.07 -35.47 14.63
C SER A 566 4.72 -36.86 14.51
N GLY A 567 4.56 -37.72 15.54
CA GLY A 567 5.15 -39.06 15.66
C GLY A 567 4.23 -40.27 15.39
N VAL A 568 3.00 -40.10 14.88
CA VAL A 568 2.14 -41.26 14.53
C VAL A 568 2.67 -41.97 13.28
N SER A 569 2.71 -43.31 13.37
CA SER A 569 3.39 -44.29 12.49
C SER A 569 3.05 -44.18 10.99
N ARG A 570 4.02 -44.58 10.16
CA ARG A 570 4.01 -44.67 8.69
C ARG A 570 2.90 -45.56 8.10
N GLU A 571 2.18 -46.34 8.91
CA GLU A 571 1.32 -47.43 8.44
C GLU A 571 -0.19 -47.14 8.48
N THR A 572 -0.65 -46.02 9.07
CA THR A 572 -2.08 -45.76 9.31
C THR A 572 -2.63 -44.46 8.72
N MET A 573 -2.07 -43.95 7.62
CA MET A 573 -2.71 -42.86 6.87
C MET A 573 -2.88 -43.19 5.38
N PRO A 574 -4.00 -43.84 4.99
CA PRO A 574 -4.38 -43.93 3.60
C PRO A 574 -4.99 -42.57 3.16
N GLY A 575 -4.18 -41.70 2.55
CA GLY A 575 -4.70 -40.50 1.87
C GLY A 575 -3.75 -39.30 1.80
N VAL A 576 -3.97 -38.43 0.80
CA VAL A 576 -3.29 -37.14 0.59
C VAL A 576 -3.60 -36.21 1.77
N MET A 577 -2.57 -35.61 2.39
CA MET A 577 -2.76 -34.59 3.44
C MET A 577 -3.54 -33.39 2.90
N ASP A 578 -4.55 -32.91 3.64
CA ASP A 578 -5.32 -31.73 3.23
C ASP A 578 -4.41 -30.48 3.18
N PRO A 579 -4.31 -29.78 2.03
CA PRO A 579 -3.40 -28.64 1.86
C PRO A 579 -3.69 -27.48 2.82
N ASN A 580 -4.97 -27.16 3.03
CA ASN A 580 -5.37 -26.05 3.90
C ASN A 580 -5.02 -26.32 5.35
N MET A 581 -5.15 -27.56 5.78
CA MET A 581 -4.78 -28.00 7.11
C MET A 581 -3.28 -28.04 7.37
N THR A 582 -2.53 -28.43 6.34
CA THR A 582 -1.08 -28.43 6.38
C THR A 582 -0.57 -27.01 6.54
N VAL A 583 -1.06 -26.07 5.71
CA VAL A 583 -0.74 -24.64 5.81
C VAL A 583 -1.15 -24.07 7.17
N ALA A 584 -2.38 -24.37 7.65
CA ALA A 584 -2.86 -23.91 8.95
C ALA A 584 -1.93 -24.28 10.12
N ASN A 585 -1.47 -25.53 10.13
CA ASN A 585 -0.58 -26.05 11.15
C ASN A 585 0.82 -25.43 11.03
N ALA A 586 1.36 -25.33 9.82
CA ALA A 586 2.63 -24.66 9.57
C ALA A 586 2.59 -23.19 10.05
N THR A 587 1.56 -22.42 9.67
CA THR A 587 1.38 -21.03 10.11
C THR A 587 1.25 -20.93 11.63
N HIS A 588 0.54 -21.86 12.28
CA HIS A 588 0.45 -21.92 13.74
C HIS A 588 1.81 -22.11 14.41
N ASN A 589 2.63 -23.03 13.90
CA ASN A 589 3.96 -23.29 14.44
C ASN A 589 4.90 -22.11 14.22
N ILE A 590 4.82 -21.44 13.05
CA ILE A 590 5.58 -20.20 12.83
C ILE A 590 5.11 -19.09 13.77
N SER A 591 3.80 -18.92 13.99
CA SER A 591 3.27 -18.00 15.00
C SER A 591 3.82 -18.27 16.40
N LEU A 592 3.99 -19.55 16.79
CA LEU A 592 4.63 -19.93 18.06
C LEU A 592 6.11 -19.52 18.09
N ILE A 593 6.87 -19.80 17.03
CA ILE A 593 8.29 -19.40 16.93
C ILE A 593 8.41 -17.88 17.04
N LEU A 594 7.61 -17.12 16.28
CA LEU A 594 7.64 -15.66 16.29
C LEU A 594 7.26 -15.06 17.65
N LEU A 595 6.35 -15.70 18.38
CA LEU A 595 5.95 -15.26 19.71
C LEU A 595 7.05 -15.53 20.76
N HIS A 596 7.66 -16.72 20.71
CA HIS A 596 8.64 -17.17 21.72
C HIS A 596 10.08 -16.74 21.43
N GLN A 597 10.46 -16.43 20.18
CA GLN A 597 11.85 -16.15 19.79
C GLN A 597 12.51 -15.04 20.62
N ARG A 598 11.79 -13.96 20.94
CA ARG A 598 12.33 -12.82 21.69
C ARG A 598 12.53 -13.12 23.18
N ILE A 599 11.80 -14.10 23.72
CA ILE A 599 11.99 -14.59 25.09
C ILE A 599 13.06 -15.68 25.12
N ALA A 600 13.12 -16.52 24.08
CA ALA A 600 14.12 -17.58 23.91
C ALA A 600 15.54 -16.99 23.76
N TYR A 601 15.68 -15.97 22.92
CA TYR A 601 16.94 -15.31 22.58
C TYR A 601 16.81 -13.80 22.88
N PRO A 602 16.93 -13.38 24.15
CA PRO A 602 16.70 -11.99 24.54
C PRO A 602 17.82 -11.07 24.07
N ASP A 603 17.45 -9.92 23.49
CA ASP A 603 18.35 -8.83 23.16
C ASP A 603 18.98 -8.21 24.42
N ALA A 604 20.04 -7.41 24.27
CA ALA A 604 20.71 -6.72 25.38
C ALA A 604 19.74 -5.87 26.24
N GLU A 605 18.66 -5.35 25.65
CA GLU A 605 17.61 -4.58 26.34
C GLU A 605 16.80 -5.42 27.34
N LEU A 606 16.70 -6.73 27.11
CA LEU A 606 15.93 -7.68 27.93
C LEU A 606 16.80 -8.41 28.96
N GLY A 607 18.12 -8.23 28.93
CA GLY A 607 19.08 -8.95 29.78
C GLY A 607 18.91 -8.71 31.29
N GLY A 608 18.22 -7.63 31.69
CA GLY A 608 17.91 -7.34 33.10
C GLY A 608 16.65 -8.03 33.65
N ILE A 609 15.90 -8.75 32.83
CA ILE A 609 14.60 -9.35 33.20
C ILE A 609 14.75 -10.87 33.29
N ARG A 610 14.25 -11.49 34.38
CA ARG A 610 14.24 -12.95 34.53
C ARG A 610 13.16 -13.56 33.63
N LEU A 611 13.57 -14.05 32.46
CA LEU A 611 12.71 -14.65 31.45
C LEU A 611 12.86 -16.18 31.40
N PRO A 612 11.80 -16.93 31.05
CA PRO A 612 11.87 -18.38 30.84
C PRO A 612 12.46 -18.70 29.46
N SER A 613 13.72 -18.32 29.23
CA SER A 613 14.39 -18.45 27.93
C SER A 613 14.51 -19.91 27.49
N LEU A 614 14.95 -20.81 28.37
CA LEU A 614 15.12 -22.23 28.04
C LEU A 614 13.81 -22.90 27.61
N CYS A 615 12.72 -22.67 28.34
CA CYS A 615 11.40 -23.21 28.00
C CYS A 615 10.88 -22.64 26.67
N SER A 616 11.10 -21.34 26.43
CA SER A 616 10.70 -20.70 25.18
C SER A 616 11.53 -21.18 23.99
N ALA A 617 12.82 -21.44 24.18
CA ALA A 617 13.70 -22.01 23.16
C ALA A 617 13.27 -23.44 22.78
N ASP A 618 12.91 -24.27 23.77
CA ASP A 618 12.39 -25.62 23.55
C ASP A 618 11.05 -25.61 22.77
N THR A 619 10.16 -24.66 23.08
CA THR A 619 8.92 -24.45 22.30
C THR A 619 9.21 -24.07 20.85
N CYS A 620 10.15 -23.14 20.61
CA CYS A 620 10.54 -22.76 19.24
C CYS A 620 11.15 -23.95 18.48
N TYR A 621 12.03 -24.71 19.13
CA TYR A 621 12.68 -25.88 18.55
C TYR A 621 11.67 -26.97 18.17
N THR A 622 10.73 -27.26 19.08
CA THR A 622 9.66 -28.24 18.84
C THR A 622 8.76 -27.80 17.69
N ALA A 623 8.34 -26.53 17.66
CA ALA A 623 7.52 -25.97 16.59
C ALA A 623 8.24 -26.02 15.23
N ALA A 624 9.56 -25.79 15.21
CA ALA A 624 10.39 -25.90 14.01
C ALA A 624 10.43 -27.36 13.49
N ILE A 625 10.66 -28.34 14.36
CA ILE A 625 10.64 -29.76 13.99
C ILE A 625 9.25 -30.18 13.48
N GLU A 626 8.18 -29.78 14.16
CA GLU A 626 6.81 -30.11 13.73
C GLU A 626 6.51 -29.55 12.33
N THR A 627 6.93 -28.31 12.05
CA THR A 627 6.78 -27.68 10.72
C THR A 627 7.56 -28.44 9.65
N ALA A 628 8.82 -28.82 9.92
CA ALA A 628 9.63 -29.59 8.99
C ALA A 628 9.00 -30.96 8.69
N ASN A 629 8.54 -31.66 9.73
CA ASN A 629 7.92 -32.97 9.62
C ASN A 629 6.62 -32.92 8.81
N ILE A 630 5.75 -31.94 9.08
CA ILE A 630 4.47 -31.78 8.38
C ILE A 630 4.70 -31.39 6.91
N THR A 631 5.65 -30.48 6.66
CA THR A 631 6.00 -30.08 5.28
C THR A 631 6.57 -31.26 4.51
N THR A 632 7.47 -32.04 5.10
CA THR A 632 8.05 -33.24 4.47
C THR A 632 6.96 -34.27 4.17
N LYS A 633 6.09 -34.58 5.14
CA LYS A 633 4.96 -35.51 4.94
C LYS A 633 4.00 -35.05 3.85
N TYR A 634 3.72 -33.74 3.78
CA TYR A 634 2.88 -33.17 2.73
C TYR A 634 3.53 -33.35 1.35
N LEU A 635 4.83 -33.08 1.22
CA LEU A 635 5.57 -33.21 -0.03
C LEU A 635 5.76 -34.68 -0.46
N GLU A 636 5.95 -35.61 0.48
CA GLU A 636 6.05 -37.06 0.20
C GLU A 636 4.74 -37.64 -0.34
N GLY A 637 3.59 -37.12 0.12
CA GLY A 637 2.26 -37.54 -0.34
C GLY A 637 1.72 -36.74 -1.53
N ALA A 638 2.36 -35.63 -1.90
CA ALA A 638 1.96 -34.79 -3.02
C ALA A 638 2.59 -35.33 -4.33
N SER A 639 1.77 -35.48 -5.38
CA SER A 639 2.33 -35.74 -6.71
C SER A 639 3.06 -34.50 -7.23
N HIS A 640 4.01 -34.66 -8.15
CA HIS A 640 4.69 -33.53 -8.82
C HIS A 640 3.74 -32.52 -9.50
N LYS A 641 2.46 -32.89 -9.69
CA LYS A 641 1.41 -32.04 -10.26
C LYS A 641 0.65 -31.19 -9.22
N TRP A 642 0.83 -31.45 -7.93
CA TRP A 642 0.12 -30.70 -6.88
C TRP A 642 0.87 -29.42 -6.55
N PRO A 643 0.21 -28.24 -6.62
CA PRO A 643 0.88 -27.04 -6.23
C PRO A 643 1.15 -27.00 -4.73
N VAL A 644 2.19 -26.26 -4.37
CA VAL A 644 2.48 -25.92 -2.98
C VAL A 644 2.02 -24.50 -2.75
N SER A 645 1.20 -24.29 -1.72
CA SER A 645 0.78 -22.94 -1.31
C SER A 645 2.03 -22.11 -0.99
N PRO A 646 2.14 -20.86 -1.50
CA PRO A 646 3.28 -19.99 -1.23
C PRO A 646 3.53 -19.82 0.27
N GLN A 647 2.46 -19.74 1.07
CA GLN A 647 2.54 -19.66 2.53
C GLN A 647 3.25 -20.86 3.17
N LEU A 648 3.10 -22.07 2.62
CA LEU A 648 3.82 -23.24 3.13
C LEU A 648 5.33 -23.12 2.85
N GLY A 649 5.70 -22.62 1.67
CA GLY A 649 7.09 -22.34 1.31
C GLY A 649 7.73 -21.32 2.24
N ILE A 650 7.00 -20.25 2.57
CA ILE A 650 7.44 -19.22 3.52
C ILE A 650 7.58 -19.80 4.93
N CYS A 651 6.63 -20.62 5.37
CA CYS A 651 6.73 -21.28 6.68
C CYS A 651 7.96 -22.19 6.75
N ALA A 652 8.22 -22.98 5.71
CA ALA A 652 9.41 -23.83 5.64
C ALA A 652 10.71 -23.02 5.62
N PHE A 653 10.74 -21.90 4.92
CA PHE A 653 11.86 -20.96 4.91
C PHE A 653 12.10 -20.34 6.28
N ALA A 654 11.05 -19.85 6.94
CA ALA A 654 11.13 -19.23 8.26
C ALA A 654 11.66 -20.20 9.33
N GLN A 655 11.17 -21.43 9.29
CA GLN A 655 11.68 -22.52 10.13
C GLN A 655 13.16 -22.82 9.87
N SER A 656 13.60 -22.77 8.61
CA SER A 656 15.00 -23.00 8.23
C SER A 656 15.93 -21.90 8.75
N ILE A 657 15.53 -20.62 8.66
CA ILE A 657 16.31 -19.53 9.24
C ILE A 657 16.45 -19.70 10.74
N HIS A 658 15.35 -20.01 11.43
CA HIS A 658 15.40 -20.23 12.88
C HIS A 658 16.38 -21.35 13.23
N ALA A 659 16.37 -22.46 12.50
CA ALA A 659 17.29 -23.58 12.73
C ALA A 659 18.77 -23.21 12.52
N ILE A 660 19.07 -22.22 11.66
CA ILE A 660 20.44 -21.72 11.41
C ILE A 660 20.86 -20.76 12.52
N THR A 661 19.98 -19.82 12.91
CA THR A 661 20.29 -18.76 13.89
C THR A 661 20.25 -19.24 15.35
N SER A 662 19.58 -20.36 15.62
CA SER A 662 19.44 -20.95 16.97
C SER A 662 20.53 -21.95 17.36
N ARG A 663 21.48 -22.28 16.47
CA ARG A 663 22.62 -23.14 16.84
C ARG A 663 23.69 -22.31 17.57
N PRO A 664 24.12 -22.73 18.78
CA PRO A 664 25.17 -22.06 19.53
C PRO A 664 26.54 -22.13 18.84
#